data_AF-A0A2I0P5T2-F1
#
_entry.id   AF-A0A2I0P5T2-F1
#
_cell.length_a   1.000
_cell.length_b   1.000
_cell.length_c   1.000
_cell.angle_alpha   90.00
_cell.angle_beta   90.00
_cell.angle_gamma   90.00
#
_symmetry.space_group_name_H-M   'P 1'
#
loop_
_entity.id
_entity.type
_entity.pdbx_description
1 polymer ?
#
loop_
_entity_poly.entity_id
_entity_poly.type
_entity_poly.pdbx_seq_one_letter_code
_entity_poly.pdbx_strand_id
1 'polypeptide(L)'
;MDGNLQMKQKIDSAISSGDLRELEKVVSDISETQTRKEKKSLYEQMNAALVEAAFDEAQPELLSQLVEPTKEEIFALARRAATLYSEKKDEAWFSVIFTLVDKLDRKSHQSDILAGISRDLVQAGVDTGDIHYIERGGEAFDKISIRKYRSAILSEIIPLFIQYGQKHHNVDIMQYALQMLPEIGDISRQSQLHADVARAIAGSGIESGNINLVISGLSSATEINQKIRRTNSIADIVDATWKSSLKKEISDVEQIIDSLPDLPEERLTEVLAILTEQLLDRQRDKKQVYSKLLRIDDEKLWAGQTLVLELLKKAERSGDRWFLEKAFEFNARGVGETQLPIEEIVLSGIAVVEKSGNPTILLDITPLIDESCDAAKAAQLYRQITDALSRMGDFYHAIEVMKKASTSTQRINAQFFDTSVRLIKEGVRRDEIKLVRENILATLDIDIADSLVHQAVTDFCKEYDFDEVVRHIPAIKELAGSHRAQDPLLLECNTILIERGFVRQNDPSALVDMVSQIEEQTLREQAISTIAVEMARIGVTRKDRDLLRHATALTCEIMDQRARAEAMGGIVDQAAVLAVEDGDLDLLHGMRVLSTSLLERDYCLFAMGKVIHGLIMYGIEQLSLRALDEAAQILSQISDPSLQRQLADPLIEGYVRVGSLQAADQLSRGKARIFDGMMEPFEIALALLQTSVPREEISIKIASYVDIMLEYTQVYRSPIFAVPMTLFSLEIEGNYERTAMIQRILTFFTSYTKEFDSADPYEVTAYLLEGIEGGATTQPVLELMYRLFEHTGDVYARYSGMYRIVSAYSVLGDEERAETIIRRLHETIGTISEPPIRAIMLSDLAGLMAGIDHSTARSYLAEAQETLEFVGQEREAFVRKNLIYAARSLSAVSPQEKDVEWAIGQVSRIEDPVEYVDALAAVFDMVTEPAQRKDILSAMCHTVVSIPSPYVRLSMLFDVAQFAESYGDEKEIDELLEGMERTTGYVQIPFITAMTQQRMAQMLFSFYRASGKPAVQQRAADIVSTIDDDRIRYSLMVQLEQAMPQSWKNTVYGRILDCRDKIRSGNYTTKDMVTLDRAIRAAPDRAKRATYYTELYLIARNAGQHEVADRMLLCALEEARIIRPLSRRAFVLGDIACRIYAERYEDRSREILDMAVSEALNIRDSTLRDEVYDELDMSMRIIQEHWL
;
A
#
# COMPACT_ATOMS: atom_id res chain seq x y z
N MET A 1 -35.67 46.57 26.85
CA MET A 1 -34.35 46.19 27.39
C MET A 1 -33.92 47.10 28.55
N ASP A 2 -34.83 47.68 29.33
CA ASP A 2 -34.48 48.54 30.49
C ASP A 2 -34.62 47.86 31.88
N GLY A 3 -35.11 46.61 31.95
CA GLY A 3 -35.34 45.91 33.24
C GLY A 3 -34.09 45.33 33.91
N ASN A 4 -33.10 44.86 33.13
CA ASN A 4 -31.91 44.19 33.68
C ASN A 4 -30.90 45.16 34.33
N LEU A 5 -30.87 46.43 33.93
CA LEU A 5 -29.96 47.43 34.51
C LEU A 5 -30.41 47.91 35.90
N GLN A 6 -31.71 47.90 36.21
CA GLN A 6 -32.24 48.28 37.52
C GLN A 6 -32.01 47.22 38.60
N MET A 7 -32.08 45.93 38.27
CA MET A 7 -31.94 44.86 39.26
C MET A 7 -30.50 44.70 39.74
N LYS A 8 -29.52 44.88 38.84
CA LYS A 8 -28.10 44.85 39.18
C LYS A 8 -27.71 45.96 40.17
N GLN A 9 -28.20 47.18 39.96
CA GLN A 9 -27.98 48.29 40.89
C GLN A 9 -28.60 48.06 42.27
N LYS A 10 -29.72 47.33 42.36
CA LYS A 10 -30.31 46.93 43.65
C LYS A 10 -29.46 45.88 44.38
N ILE A 11 -28.91 44.89 43.67
CA ILE A 11 -28.01 43.88 44.23
C ILE A 11 -26.76 44.56 44.80
N ASP A 12 -26.09 45.39 44.00
CA ASP A 12 -24.86 46.07 44.40
C ASP A 12 -25.09 47.04 45.59
N SER A 13 -26.25 47.72 45.62
CA SER A 13 -26.64 48.59 46.74
C SER A 13 -26.93 47.83 48.03
N ALA A 14 -27.57 46.65 47.95
CA ALA A 14 -27.91 45.84 49.12
C ALA A 14 -26.68 45.12 49.70
N ILE A 15 -25.71 44.76 48.85
CA ILE A 15 -24.42 44.22 49.29
C ILE A 15 -23.60 45.32 49.97
N SER A 16 -23.58 46.54 49.40
CA SER A 16 -22.85 47.68 49.97
C SER A 16 -23.44 48.22 51.28
N SER A 17 -24.73 48.00 51.55
CA SER A 17 -25.37 48.44 52.80
C SER A 17 -25.09 47.50 53.98
N GLY A 18 -24.73 46.24 53.71
CA GLY A 18 -24.46 45.22 54.72
C GLY A 18 -25.71 44.75 55.50
N ASP A 19 -26.92 45.18 55.12
CA ASP A 19 -28.16 44.76 55.78
C ASP A 19 -28.72 43.48 55.12
N LEU A 20 -28.63 42.36 55.86
CA LEU A 20 -29.13 41.06 55.45
C LEU A 20 -30.62 41.07 55.05
N ARG A 21 -31.43 41.98 55.63
CA ARG A 21 -32.86 42.09 55.30
C ARG A 21 -33.10 42.72 53.93
N GLU A 22 -32.19 43.59 53.49
CA GLU A 22 -32.26 44.15 52.14
C GLU A 22 -31.90 43.09 51.09
N LEU A 23 -30.93 42.22 51.39
CA LEU A 23 -30.57 41.08 50.54
C LEU A 23 -31.71 40.06 50.42
N GLU A 24 -32.38 39.70 51.53
CA GLU A 24 -33.57 38.82 51.49
C GLU A 24 -34.70 39.40 50.64
N LYS A 25 -34.90 40.73 50.70
CA LYS A 25 -35.89 41.43 49.89
C LYS A 25 -35.54 41.42 48.40
N VAL A 26 -34.26 41.57 48.06
CA VAL A 26 -33.77 41.43 46.67
C VAL A 26 -33.96 40.01 46.15
N VAL A 27 -33.73 38.98 46.98
CA VAL A 27 -34.00 37.58 46.63
C VAL A 27 -35.49 37.35 46.37
N SER A 28 -36.37 37.94 47.19
CA SER A 28 -37.82 37.89 46.97
C SER A 28 -38.23 38.56 45.66
N ASP A 29 -37.72 39.76 45.38
CA ASP A 29 -37.98 40.49 44.12
C ASP A 29 -37.52 39.68 42.89
N ILE A 30 -36.37 38.99 42.96
CA ILE A 30 -35.87 38.11 41.89
C ILE A 30 -36.77 36.88 41.74
N SER A 31 -37.32 36.35 42.84
CA SER A 31 -38.15 35.16 42.82
C SER A 31 -39.50 35.33 42.10
N GLU A 32 -39.99 36.57 41.97
CA GLU A 32 -41.25 36.95 41.31
C GLU A 32 -41.16 37.13 39.78
N THR A 33 -39.97 37.00 39.18
CA THR A 33 -39.80 37.11 37.70
C THR A 33 -40.38 35.90 36.94
N GLN A 34 -41.03 36.15 35.79
CA GLN A 34 -41.89 35.16 35.11
C GLN A 34 -41.16 34.01 34.39
N THR A 35 -39.87 34.14 34.05
CA THR A 35 -39.14 33.06 33.34
C THR A 35 -38.03 32.43 34.19
N ARG A 36 -38.03 31.09 34.25
CA ARG A 36 -37.03 30.29 34.99
C ARG A 36 -35.59 30.59 34.58
N LYS A 37 -35.37 30.99 33.32
CA LYS A 37 -34.04 31.29 32.77
C LYS A 37 -33.53 32.66 33.25
N GLU A 38 -34.40 33.66 33.40
CA GLU A 38 -34.01 34.96 33.95
C GLU A 38 -33.75 34.90 35.46
N LYS A 39 -34.59 34.18 36.21
CA LYS A 39 -34.39 33.96 37.65
C LYS A 39 -33.03 33.33 37.95
N LYS A 40 -32.66 32.30 37.19
CA LYS A 40 -31.35 31.63 37.36
C LYS A 40 -30.18 32.57 37.08
N SER A 41 -30.26 33.37 36.00
CA SER A 41 -29.22 34.33 35.64
C SER A 41 -29.04 35.44 36.70
N LEU A 42 -30.12 35.85 37.35
CA LEU A 42 -30.07 36.85 38.43
C LEU A 42 -29.50 36.27 39.75
N TYR A 43 -29.83 35.01 40.09
CA TYR A 43 -29.20 34.34 41.24
C TYR A 43 -27.71 34.08 41.03
N GLU A 44 -27.30 33.68 39.82
CA GLU A 44 -25.87 33.51 39.48
C GLU A 44 -25.11 34.84 39.63
N GLN A 45 -25.69 35.97 39.20
CA GLN A 45 -25.09 37.30 39.37
C GLN A 45 -25.02 37.73 40.85
N MET A 46 -26.05 37.45 41.64
CA MET A 46 -26.08 37.81 43.07
C MET A 46 -25.09 36.97 43.88
N ASN A 47 -25.04 35.65 43.65
CA ASN A 47 -24.10 34.76 44.33
C ASN A 47 -22.65 35.15 44.00
N ALA A 48 -22.36 35.53 42.75
CA ALA A 48 -21.03 36.00 42.38
C ALA A 48 -20.62 37.25 43.18
N ALA A 49 -21.50 38.23 43.30
CA ALA A 49 -21.23 39.46 44.05
C ALA A 49 -21.09 39.21 45.57
N LEU A 50 -21.89 38.30 46.14
CA LEU A 50 -21.76 37.90 47.55
C LEU A 50 -20.44 37.16 47.83
N VAL A 51 -19.99 36.31 46.91
CA VAL A 51 -18.70 35.62 47.03
C VAL A 51 -17.54 36.61 46.93
N GLU A 52 -17.60 37.56 46.00
CA GLU A 52 -16.58 38.60 45.87
C GLU A 52 -16.48 39.43 47.16
N ALA A 53 -17.60 39.96 47.65
CA ALA A 53 -17.64 40.73 48.89
C ALA A 53 -17.17 39.92 50.11
N ALA A 54 -17.61 38.67 50.27
CA ALA A 54 -17.25 37.85 51.43
C ALA A 54 -15.74 37.62 51.55
N PHE A 55 -15.05 37.35 50.43
CA PHE A 55 -13.62 37.05 50.44
C PHE A 55 -12.74 38.30 50.30
N ASP A 56 -13.14 39.30 49.54
CA ASP A 56 -12.32 40.50 49.29
C ASP A 56 -12.45 41.52 50.43
N GLU A 57 -13.63 41.60 51.07
CA GLU A 57 -13.87 42.48 52.23
C GLU A 57 -13.80 41.75 53.58
N ALA A 58 -13.45 40.46 53.58
CA ALA A 58 -13.29 39.59 54.75
C ALA A 58 -14.53 39.50 55.66
N GLN A 59 -15.71 39.31 55.05
CA GLN A 59 -16.99 39.14 55.74
C GLN A 59 -17.55 37.72 55.49
N PRO A 60 -17.06 36.69 56.21
CA PRO A 60 -17.46 35.31 55.97
C PRO A 60 -18.95 35.05 56.18
N GLU A 61 -19.64 35.85 56.99
CA GLU A 61 -21.06 35.71 57.28
C GLU A 61 -21.93 35.87 56.02
N LEU A 62 -21.48 36.62 55.01
CA LEU A 62 -22.21 36.83 53.75
C LEU A 62 -22.39 35.54 52.95
N LEU A 63 -21.50 34.56 53.10
CA LEU A 63 -21.61 33.26 52.43
C LEU A 63 -22.82 32.44 52.91
N SER A 64 -23.37 32.77 54.09
CA SER A 64 -24.63 32.19 54.58
C SER A 64 -25.85 32.59 53.74
N GLN A 65 -25.73 33.64 52.93
CA GLN A 65 -26.83 34.18 52.13
C GLN A 65 -26.88 33.68 50.69
N LEU A 66 -25.95 32.80 50.29
CA LEU A 66 -25.97 32.18 48.96
C LEU A 66 -27.27 31.40 48.73
N VAL A 67 -27.89 31.63 47.57
CA VAL A 67 -29.18 31.05 47.17
C VAL A 67 -28.98 30.04 46.05
N GLU A 68 -29.49 28.82 46.24
CA GLU A 68 -29.34 27.68 45.31
C GLU A 68 -27.88 27.45 44.80
N PRO A 69 -26.84 27.50 45.67
CA PRO A 69 -25.48 27.22 45.21
C PRO A 69 -25.32 25.76 44.78
N THR A 70 -24.50 25.54 43.75
CA THR A 70 -24.15 24.22 43.26
C THR A 70 -23.18 23.50 44.21
N LYS A 71 -23.05 22.17 44.07
CA LYS A 71 -22.10 21.37 44.86
C LYS A 71 -20.67 21.88 44.65
N GLU A 72 -20.33 22.17 43.40
CA GLU A 72 -19.01 22.61 42.98
C GLU A 72 -18.66 23.98 43.58
N GLU A 73 -19.64 24.90 43.63
CA GLU A 73 -19.48 26.20 44.29
C GLU A 73 -19.24 26.02 45.79
N ILE A 74 -20.07 25.25 46.50
CA ILE A 74 -19.86 25.01 47.94
C ILE A 74 -18.51 24.34 48.21
N PHE A 75 -18.11 23.37 47.39
CA PHE A 75 -16.80 22.72 47.53
C PHE A 75 -15.64 23.70 47.38
N ALA A 76 -15.67 24.54 46.34
CA ALA A 76 -14.63 25.55 46.11
C ALA A 76 -14.57 26.58 47.25
N LEU A 77 -15.73 27.04 47.73
CA LEU A 77 -15.82 28.03 48.79
C LEU A 77 -15.38 27.45 50.15
N ALA A 78 -15.80 26.23 50.49
CA ALA A 78 -15.41 25.56 51.72
C ALA A 78 -13.89 25.30 51.77
N ARG A 79 -13.28 24.92 50.64
CA ARG A 79 -11.84 24.76 50.54
C ARG A 79 -11.09 26.09 50.65
N ARG A 80 -11.60 27.15 50.03
CA ARG A 80 -11.05 28.51 50.16
C ARG A 80 -11.13 29.00 51.61
N ALA A 81 -12.24 28.75 52.31
CA ALA A 81 -12.40 29.05 53.72
C ALA A 81 -11.42 28.25 54.60
N ALA A 82 -11.26 26.94 54.36
CA ALA A 82 -10.28 26.11 55.07
C ALA A 82 -8.83 26.59 54.88
N THR A 83 -8.51 27.07 53.68
CA THR A 83 -7.19 27.66 53.37
C THR A 83 -6.98 28.95 54.16
N LEU A 84 -7.95 29.87 54.14
CA LEU A 84 -7.87 31.12 54.90
C LEU A 84 -7.82 30.87 56.42
N TYR A 85 -8.53 29.86 56.92
CA TYR A 85 -8.40 29.44 58.32
C TYR A 85 -6.99 28.94 58.62
N SER A 86 -6.42 28.11 57.74
CA SER A 86 -5.07 27.59 57.92
C SER A 86 -4.02 28.71 57.96
N GLU A 87 -4.22 29.78 57.18
CA GLU A 87 -3.32 30.95 57.12
C GLU A 87 -3.51 31.94 58.28
N LYS A 88 -4.77 32.29 58.62
CA LYS A 88 -5.09 33.39 59.55
C LYS A 88 -5.52 32.92 60.95
N LYS A 89 -5.81 31.63 61.13
CA LYS A 89 -6.38 31.01 62.36
C LYS A 89 -7.66 31.70 62.87
N ASP A 90 -8.42 32.31 61.98
CA ASP A 90 -9.68 32.98 62.31
C ASP A 90 -10.86 31.99 62.30
N GLU A 91 -11.37 31.70 63.50
CA GLU A 91 -12.44 30.73 63.75
C GLU A 91 -13.74 31.02 62.98
N ALA A 92 -13.97 32.27 62.55
CA ALA A 92 -15.11 32.59 61.69
C ALA A 92 -15.04 31.83 60.35
N TRP A 93 -13.84 31.69 59.77
CA TRP A 93 -13.60 30.95 58.53
C TRP A 93 -13.67 29.42 58.71
N PHE A 94 -13.33 28.88 59.88
CA PHE A 94 -13.55 27.45 60.16
C PHE A 94 -15.03 27.16 60.36
N SER A 95 -15.75 28.03 61.08
CA SER A 95 -17.18 27.86 61.35
C SER A 95 -18.02 27.94 60.07
N VAL A 96 -17.68 28.83 59.14
CA VAL A 96 -18.43 29.01 57.88
C VAL A 96 -18.36 27.79 56.95
N ILE A 97 -17.33 26.93 57.09
CA ILE A 97 -17.23 25.67 56.33
C ILE A 97 -18.46 24.80 56.59
N PHE A 98 -18.84 24.64 57.86
CA PHE A 98 -20.00 23.83 58.22
C PHE A 98 -21.29 24.47 57.72
N THR A 99 -21.42 25.80 57.81
CA THR A 99 -22.57 26.54 57.28
C THR A 99 -22.73 26.39 55.77
N LEU A 100 -21.62 26.44 55.02
CA LEU A 100 -21.59 26.22 53.58
C LEU A 100 -21.96 24.78 53.23
N VAL A 101 -21.40 23.80 53.95
CA VAL A 101 -21.67 22.37 53.73
C VAL A 101 -23.14 22.04 54.03
N ASP A 102 -23.72 22.61 55.08
CA ASP A 102 -25.11 22.39 55.48
C ASP A 102 -26.14 22.86 54.44
N LYS A 103 -25.76 23.76 53.51
CA LYS A 103 -26.60 24.17 52.38
C LYS A 103 -26.76 23.08 51.31
N LEU A 104 -25.99 21.99 51.37
CA LEU A 104 -26.15 20.86 50.46
C LEU A 104 -27.23 19.90 50.95
N ASP A 105 -28.20 19.58 50.10
CA ASP A 105 -29.31 18.68 50.45
C ASP A 105 -28.89 17.23 50.74
N ARG A 106 -27.73 16.80 50.21
CA ARG A 106 -27.26 15.41 50.33
C ARG A 106 -26.16 15.28 51.37
N LYS A 107 -26.44 14.52 52.44
CA LYS A 107 -25.44 14.11 53.46
C LYS A 107 -24.19 13.44 52.87
N SER A 108 -24.31 12.81 51.70
CA SER A 108 -23.17 12.22 50.99
C SER A 108 -22.24 13.27 50.41
N HIS A 109 -22.77 14.38 49.90
CA HIS A 109 -21.95 15.49 49.45
C HIS A 109 -21.34 16.22 50.65
N GLN A 110 -22.09 16.36 51.75
CA GLN A 110 -21.56 16.94 52.98
C GLN A 110 -20.37 16.14 53.52
N SER A 111 -20.53 14.82 53.63
CA SER A 111 -19.49 13.90 54.10
C SER A 111 -18.25 13.88 53.22
N ASP A 112 -18.41 14.05 51.90
CA ASP A 112 -17.33 14.11 50.91
C ASP A 112 -16.46 15.37 51.10
N ILE A 113 -17.09 16.54 51.24
CA ILE A 113 -16.38 17.80 51.47
C ILE A 113 -15.66 17.80 52.83
N LEU A 114 -16.34 17.35 53.89
CA LEU A 114 -15.75 17.26 55.24
C LEU A 114 -14.58 16.28 55.31
N ALA A 115 -14.63 15.16 54.58
CA ALA A 115 -13.49 14.25 54.47
C ALA A 115 -12.27 14.94 53.87
N GLY A 116 -12.45 15.68 52.77
CA GLY A 116 -11.36 16.44 52.14
C GLY A 116 -10.74 17.47 53.10
N ILE A 117 -11.57 18.22 53.82
CA ILE A 117 -11.11 19.24 54.77
C ILE A 117 -10.39 18.62 55.97
N SER A 118 -10.91 17.51 56.52
CA SER A 118 -10.28 16.78 57.62
C SER A 118 -8.86 16.36 57.26
N ARG A 119 -8.66 15.75 56.09
CA ARG A 119 -7.33 15.36 55.61
C ARG A 119 -6.43 16.57 55.39
N ASP A 120 -6.92 17.62 54.73
CA ASP A 120 -6.12 18.80 54.43
C ASP A 120 -5.61 19.48 55.73
N LEU A 121 -6.43 19.50 56.80
CA LEU A 121 -6.02 20.00 58.12
C LEU A 121 -5.03 19.07 58.83
N VAL A 122 -5.25 17.75 58.82
CA VAL A 122 -4.28 16.80 59.39
C VAL A 122 -2.93 16.91 58.68
N GLN A 123 -2.93 17.00 57.35
CA GLN A 123 -1.72 17.19 56.56
C GLN A 123 -1.00 18.49 56.95
N ALA A 124 -1.73 19.60 57.10
CA ALA A 124 -1.14 20.86 57.57
C ALA A 124 -0.48 20.71 58.95
N GLY A 125 -1.08 19.92 59.85
CA GLY A 125 -0.48 19.60 61.15
C GLY A 125 0.81 18.77 61.04
N VAL A 126 0.89 17.81 60.12
CA VAL A 126 2.13 17.04 59.85
C VAL A 126 3.24 17.93 59.27
N ASP A 127 2.86 18.84 58.37
CA ASP A 127 3.80 19.71 57.68
C ASP A 127 4.38 20.77 58.62
N THR A 128 3.51 21.40 59.43
CA THR A 128 3.88 22.46 60.38
C THR A 128 4.40 21.95 61.72
N GLY A 129 4.06 20.71 62.10
CA GLY A 129 4.33 20.16 63.42
C GLY A 129 3.39 20.68 64.53
N ASP A 130 2.34 21.41 64.18
CA ASP A 130 1.35 21.94 65.13
C ASP A 130 0.18 20.96 65.27
N ILE A 131 0.11 20.28 66.41
CA ILE A 131 -0.94 19.28 66.72
C ILE A 131 -2.35 19.87 66.68
N HIS A 132 -2.48 21.20 66.87
CA HIS A 132 -3.79 21.85 66.85
C HIS A 132 -4.51 21.67 65.51
N TYR A 133 -3.80 21.65 64.38
CA TYR A 133 -4.43 21.38 63.08
C TYR A 133 -4.87 19.91 62.94
N ILE A 134 -4.17 18.97 63.59
CA ILE A 134 -4.59 17.56 63.65
C ILE A 134 -5.88 17.44 64.48
N GLU A 135 -5.97 18.14 65.60
CA GLU A 135 -7.18 18.19 66.44
C GLU A 135 -8.38 18.77 65.67
N ARG A 136 -8.20 19.89 64.95
CA ARG A 136 -9.25 20.49 64.10
C ARG A 136 -9.63 19.60 62.91
N GLY A 137 -8.67 18.90 62.32
CA GLY A 137 -8.94 17.85 61.34
C GLY A 137 -9.78 16.71 61.91
N GLY A 138 -9.55 16.35 63.18
CA GLY A 138 -10.37 15.41 63.96
C GLY A 138 -11.80 15.93 64.16
N GLU A 139 -11.98 17.20 64.49
CA GLU A 139 -13.33 17.80 64.62
C GLU A 139 -14.11 17.75 63.30
N ALA A 140 -13.45 18.00 62.15
CA ALA A 140 -14.07 17.86 60.84
C ALA A 140 -14.42 16.39 60.53
N PHE A 141 -13.56 15.44 60.92
CA PHE A 141 -13.80 14.00 60.80
C PHE A 141 -15.04 13.55 61.59
N ASP A 142 -15.21 14.06 62.81
CA ASP A 142 -16.34 13.72 63.68
C ASP A 142 -17.70 14.18 63.13
N LYS A 143 -17.71 15.20 62.26
CA LYS A 143 -18.93 15.66 61.56
C LYS A 143 -19.29 14.83 60.33
N ILE A 144 -18.44 13.92 59.88
CA ILE A 144 -18.71 13.01 58.76
C ILE A 144 -19.75 11.97 59.18
N SER A 145 -20.98 12.12 58.69
CA SER A 145 -22.10 11.26 59.10
C SER A 145 -22.18 9.91 58.38
N ILE A 146 -21.53 9.74 57.22
CA ILE A 146 -21.59 8.50 56.43
C ILE A 146 -20.35 7.62 56.65
N ARG A 147 -20.58 6.40 57.15
CA ARG A 147 -19.53 5.38 57.45
C ARG A 147 -18.56 5.11 56.30
N LYS A 148 -19.05 5.12 55.05
CA LYS A 148 -18.20 4.95 53.85
C LYS A 148 -17.09 5.99 53.78
N TYR A 149 -17.43 7.27 53.97
CA TYR A 149 -16.45 8.36 53.91
C TYR A 149 -15.52 8.36 55.12
N ARG A 150 -16.03 8.00 56.32
CA ARG A 150 -15.20 7.79 57.51
C ARG A 150 -14.14 6.70 57.31
N SER A 151 -14.55 5.53 56.80
CA SER A 151 -13.63 4.42 56.51
C SER A 151 -12.60 4.79 55.44
N ALA A 152 -13.00 5.53 54.41
CA ALA A 152 -12.11 5.96 53.34
C ALA A 152 -11.06 6.96 53.86
N ILE A 153 -11.49 7.98 54.59
CA ILE A 153 -10.59 9.03 55.04
C ILE A 153 -9.61 8.56 56.12
N LEU A 154 -10.01 7.63 57.00
CA LEU A 154 -9.08 7.00 57.95
C LEU A 154 -7.94 6.25 57.24
N SER A 155 -8.20 5.70 56.05
CA SER A 155 -7.17 5.05 55.25
C SER A 155 -6.11 6.02 54.71
N GLU A 156 -6.42 7.33 54.69
CA GLU A 156 -5.54 8.43 54.30
C GLU A 156 -4.89 9.10 55.52
N ILE A 157 -5.63 9.28 56.62
CA ILE A 157 -5.18 9.98 57.84
C ILE A 157 -4.25 9.12 58.72
N ILE A 158 -4.48 7.81 58.85
CA ILE A 158 -3.62 6.94 59.69
C ILE A 158 -2.15 6.96 59.26
N PRO A 159 -1.80 6.87 57.96
CA PRO A 159 -0.43 7.09 57.50
C PRO A 159 0.18 8.43 57.95
N LEU A 160 -0.63 9.50 57.96
CA LEU A 160 -0.19 10.83 58.42
C LEU A 160 0.08 10.84 59.93
N PHE A 161 -0.70 10.12 60.73
CA PHE A 161 -0.43 9.92 62.16
C PHE A 161 0.87 9.15 62.41
N ILE A 162 1.15 8.10 61.63
CA ILE A 162 2.42 7.37 61.69
C ILE A 162 3.57 8.33 61.38
N GLN A 163 3.46 9.10 60.29
CA GLN A 163 4.49 10.04 59.87
C GLN A 163 4.76 11.11 60.95
N TYR A 164 3.70 11.71 61.52
CA TYR A 164 3.84 12.66 62.62
C TYR A 164 4.50 12.03 63.83
N GLY A 165 4.03 10.84 64.23
CA GLY A 165 4.56 10.11 65.38
C GLY A 165 6.04 9.78 65.23
N GLN A 166 6.48 9.37 64.04
CA GLN A 166 7.89 9.07 63.77
C GLN A 166 8.74 10.34 63.77
N LYS A 167 8.29 11.39 63.08
CA LYS A 167 9.02 12.66 62.93
C LYS A 167 9.17 13.42 64.26
N HIS A 168 8.16 13.37 65.11
CA HIS A 168 8.11 14.12 66.38
C HIS A 168 8.23 13.23 67.63
N HIS A 169 8.57 11.94 67.46
CA HIS A 169 8.69 10.94 68.52
C HIS A 169 7.48 10.86 69.45
N ASN A 170 6.27 11.02 68.89
CA ASN A 170 5.03 10.95 69.62
C ASN A 170 4.41 9.56 69.44
N VAL A 171 4.60 8.66 70.41
CA VAL A 171 4.04 7.30 70.37
C VAL A 171 2.52 7.33 70.63
N ASP A 172 2.04 8.33 71.38
CA ASP A 172 0.61 8.45 71.73
C ASP A 172 -0.26 8.66 70.48
N ILE A 173 0.20 9.40 69.47
CA ILE A 173 -0.55 9.54 68.21
C ILE A 173 -0.62 8.22 67.42
N MET A 174 0.41 7.37 67.51
CA MET A 174 0.40 6.04 66.87
C MET A 174 -0.52 5.07 67.62
N GLN A 175 -0.56 5.16 68.95
CA GLN A 175 -1.52 4.40 69.76
C GLN A 175 -2.96 4.87 69.49
N TYR A 176 -3.18 6.18 69.33
CA TYR A 176 -4.45 6.71 68.87
C TYR A 176 -4.81 6.17 67.47
N ALA A 177 -3.85 6.11 66.54
CA ALA A 177 -4.06 5.50 65.23
C ALA A 177 -4.49 4.02 65.33
N LEU A 178 -3.91 3.23 66.25
CA LEU A 178 -4.34 1.85 66.50
C LEU A 178 -5.81 1.77 66.94
N GLN A 179 -6.24 2.68 67.83
CA GLN A 179 -7.62 2.73 68.32
C GLN A 179 -8.64 3.07 67.24
N MET A 180 -8.22 3.81 66.20
CA MET A 180 -9.09 4.22 65.08
C MET A 180 -9.19 3.16 63.96
N LEU A 181 -8.26 2.20 63.89
CA LEU A 181 -8.25 1.15 62.85
C LEU A 181 -9.57 0.34 62.73
N PRO A 182 -10.30 -0.02 63.82
CA PRO A 182 -11.56 -0.76 63.72
C PRO A 182 -12.68 -0.05 62.96
N GLU A 183 -12.60 1.27 62.76
CA GLU A 183 -13.58 2.01 61.95
C GLU A 183 -13.40 1.79 60.44
N ILE A 184 -12.25 1.25 60.00
CA ILE A 184 -12.00 0.88 58.60
C ILE A 184 -12.72 -0.42 58.27
N GLY A 185 -13.67 -0.37 57.33
CA GLY A 185 -14.48 -1.53 56.96
C GLY A 185 -13.76 -2.59 56.12
N ASP A 186 -12.66 -2.23 55.45
CA ASP A 186 -11.85 -3.16 54.65
C ASP A 186 -10.80 -3.85 55.53
N ILE A 187 -11.02 -5.15 55.79
CA ILE A 187 -10.14 -5.99 56.63
C ILE A 187 -8.70 -6.05 56.09
N SER A 188 -8.51 -6.01 54.77
CA SER A 188 -7.19 -6.04 54.15
C SER A 188 -6.45 -4.72 54.34
N ARG A 189 -7.13 -3.59 54.12
CA ARG A 189 -6.58 -2.26 54.35
C ARG A 189 -6.31 -2.02 55.83
N GLN A 190 -7.23 -2.44 56.70
CA GLN A 190 -7.07 -2.42 58.15
C GLN A 190 -5.84 -3.23 58.57
N SER A 191 -5.70 -4.48 58.11
CA SER A 191 -4.56 -5.35 58.44
C SER A 191 -3.23 -4.76 57.96
N GLN A 192 -3.21 -4.10 56.80
CA GLN A 192 -2.03 -3.41 56.30
C GLN A 192 -1.63 -2.23 57.19
N LEU A 193 -2.58 -1.34 57.50
CA LEU A 193 -2.30 -0.18 58.35
C LEU A 193 -1.97 -0.60 59.78
N HIS A 194 -2.58 -1.67 60.30
CA HIS A 194 -2.20 -2.26 61.58
C HIS A 194 -0.74 -2.73 61.57
N ALA A 195 -0.31 -3.43 60.52
CA ALA A 195 1.10 -3.81 60.37
C ALA A 195 2.03 -2.58 60.31
N ASP A 196 1.63 -1.52 59.60
CA ASP A 196 2.43 -0.30 59.48
C ASP A 196 2.58 0.41 60.83
N VAL A 197 1.50 0.53 61.60
CA VAL A 197 1.54 1.12 62.94
C VAL A 197 2.35 0.24 63.92
N ALA A 198 2.14 -1.07 63.92
CA ALA A 198 2.87 -2.01 64.80
C ALA A 198 4.39 -1.96 64.53
N ARG A 199 4.79 -1.91 63.25
CA ARG A 199 6.19 -1.72 62.85
C ARG A 199 6.73 -0.36 63.24
N ALA A 200 5.94 0.71 63.15
CA ALA A 200 6.37 2.05 63.54
C ALA A 200 6.59 2.17 65.07
N ILE A 201 5.73 1.53 65.88
CA ILE A 201 5.90 1.44 67.34
C ILE A 201 7.18 0.66 67.67
N ALA A 202 7.37 -0.52 67.05
CA ALA A 202 8.59 -1.31 67.24
C ALA A 202 9.85 -0.55 66.78
N GLY A 203 9.78 0.17 65.65
CA GLY A 203 10.85 1.01 65.13
C GLY A 203 11.25 2.13 66.11
N SER A 204 10.26 2.79 66.72
CA SER A 204 10.51 3.79 67.78
C SER A 204 11.18 3.15 69.00
N GLY A 205 10.84 1.90 69.33
CA GLY A 205 11.51 1.09 70.35
C GLY A 205 12.96 0.76 70.01
N ILE A 206 13.23 0.38 68.76
CA ILE A 206 14.58 0.08 68.26
C ILE A 206 15.46 1.35 68.31
N GLU A 207 14.96 2.49 67.83
CA GLU A 207 15.68 3.76 67.83
C GLU A 207 15.99 4.27 69.24
N SER A 208 15.05 4.09 70.18
CA SER A 208 15.22 4.47 71.58
C SER A 208 15.95 3.43 72.44
N GLY A 209 16.27 2.25 71.90
CA GLY A 209 16.90 1.15 72.65
C GLY A 209 15.98 0.51 73.70
N ASN A 210 14.66 0.61 73.54
CA ASN A 210 13.67 0.10 74.48
C ASN A 210 13.01 -1.18 73.97
N ILE A 211 13.47 -2.34 74.48
CA ILE A 211 12.94 -3.65 74.10
C ILE A 211 11.44 -3.81 74.42
N ASN A 212 10.91 -3.11 75.43
CA ASN A 212 9.48 -3.21 75.77
C ASN A 212 8.58 -2.62 74.69
N LEU A 213 9.04 -1.58 73.98
CA LEU A 213 8.32 -1.03 72.82
C LEU A 213 8.38 -1.97 71.62
N VAL A 214 9.47 -2.72 71.46
CA VAL A 214 9.57 -3.79 70.45
C VAL A 214 8.61 -4.93 70.78
N ILE A 215 8.55 -5.36 72.04
CA ILE A 215 7.61 -6.39 72.52
C ILE A 215 6.16 -5.91 72.34
N SER A 216 5.87 -4.63 72.60
CA SER A 216 4.56 -4.03 72.33
C SER A 216 4.20 -4.05 70.84
N GLY A 217 5.15 -3.74 69.97
CA GLY A 217 4.97 -3.86 68.51
C GLY A 217 4.75 -5.31 68.06
N LEU A 218 5.48 -6.29 68.62
CA LEU A 218 5.27 -7.72 68.36
C LEU A 218 3.90 -8.19 68.83
N SER A 219 3.50 -7.80 70.04
CA SER A 219 2.17 -8.08 70.58
C SER A 219 1.09 -7.50 69.66
N SER A 220 1.22 -6.24 69.23
CA SER A 220 0.28 -5.62 68.31
C SER A 220 0.24 -6.31 66.94
N ALA A 221 1.39 -6.74 66.43
CA ALA A 221 1.46 -7.49 65.17
C ALA A 221 0.70 -8.82 65.25
N THR A 222 0.66 -9.48 66.42
CA THR A 222 -0.05 -10.77 66.59
C THR A 222 -1.57 -10.64 66.51
N GLU A 223 -2.11 -9.44 66.71
CA GLU A 223 -3.54 -9.12 66.61
C GLU A 223 -4.03 -8.93 65.16
N ILE A 224 -3.10 -8.86 64.19
CA ILE A 224 -3.45 -8.70 62.77
C ILE A 224 -4.24 -9.92 62.28
N ASN A 225 -5.44 -9.68 61.75
CA ASN A 225 -6.38 -10.72 61.33
C ASN A 225 -5.86 -11.60 60.18
N GLN A 226 -5.09 -11.04 59.23
CA GLN A 226 -4.55 -11.78 58.09
C GLN A 226 -3.25 -12.51 58.44
N LYS A 227 -3.26 -13.86 58.40
CA LYS A 227 -2.11 -14.71 58.77
C LYS A 227 -0.81 -14.34 58.07
N ILE A 228 -0.82 -14.22 56.74
CA ILE A 228 0.40 -13.88 55.97
C ILE A 228 0.98 -12.52 56.40
N ARG A 229 0.13 -11.49 56.52
CA ARG A 229 0.58 -10.15 56.93
C ARG A 229 1.07 -10.13 58.37
N ARG A 230 0.42 -10.88 59.26
CA ARG A 230 0.85 -11.06 60.64
C ARG A 230 2.25 -11.67 60.71
N THR A 231 2.45 -12.82 60.07
CA THR A 231 3.74 -13.51 60.02
C THR A 231 4.84 -12.61 59.43
N ASN A 232 4.55 -11.90 58.34
CA ASN A 232 5.52 -10.97 57.74
C ASN A 232 5.84 -9.78 58.64
N SER A 233 4.82 -9.18 59.30
CA SER A 233 5.04 -8.07 60.22
C SER A 233 5.89 -8.49 61.43
N ILE A 234 5.62 -9.67 62.00
CA ILE A 234 6.43 -10.26 63.06
C ILE A 234 7.86 -10.49 62.56
N ALA A 235 8.03 -11.06 61.37
CA ALA A 235 9.35 -11.29 60.76
C ALA A 235 10.12 -9.99 60.53
N ASP A 236 9.47 -8.94 60.01
CA ASP A 236 10.08 -7.62 59.80
C ASP A 236 10.57 -7.00 61.13
N ILE A 237 9.75 -7.07 62.18
CA ILE A 237 10.11 -6.55 63.50
C ILE A 237 11.27 -7.34 64.09
N VAL A 238 11.21 -8.68 64.04
CA VAL A 238 12.30 -9.56 64.54
C VAL A 238 13.59 -9.29 63.75
N ASP A 239 13.54 -9.25 62.43
CA ASP A 239 14.68 -9.03 61.54
C ASP A 239 15.37 -7.68 61.80
N ALA A 240 14.57 -6.61 61.93
CA ALA A 240 15.03 -5.26 62.24
C ALA A 240 15.66 -5.19 63.64
N THR A 241 15.04 -5.80 64.63
CA THR A 241 15.57 -5.85 66.01
C THR A 241 16.90 -6.59 66.06
N TRP A 242 17.03 -7.68 65.32
CA TRP A 242 18.25 -8.50 65.24
C TRP A 242 19.41 -7.76 64.54
N LYS A 243 19.10 -6.75 63.70
CA LYS A 243 20.09 -5.85 63.07
C LYS A 243 20.46 -4.64 63.96
N SER A 244 19.78 -4.45 65.08
CA SER A 244 19.96 -3.30 65.97
C SER A 244 20.89 -3.58 67.17
N SER A 245 21.04 -2.60 68.06
CA SER A 245 21.72 -2.77 69.35
C SER A 245 21.04 -3.80 70.27
N LEU A 246 19.76 -4.12 70.04
CA LEU A 246 18.96 -5.09 70.80
C LEU A 246 19.14 -6.56 70.34
N LYS A 247 20.19 -6.85 69.55
CA LYS A 247 20.45 -8.20 69.01
C LYS A 247 20.59 -9.27 70.09
N LYS A 248 21.15 -8.96 71.26
CA LYS A 248 21.37 -9.96 72.31
C LYS A 248 20.03 -10.37 72.93
N GLU A 249 19.18 -9.38 73.18
CA GLU A 249 17.86 -9.46 73.77
C GLU A 249 16.91 -10.26 72.86
N ILE A 250 16.87 -9.97 71.55
CA ILE A 250 16.02 -10.72 70.61
C ILE A 250 16.56 -12.13 70.30
N SER A 251 17.86 -12.41 70.55
CA SER A 251 18.46 -13.74 70.38
C SER A 251 18.15 -14.70 71.53
N ASP A 252 17.59 -14.17 72.62
CA ASP A 252 17.05 -14.92 73.75
C ASP A 252 15.57 -15.23 73.48
N VAL A 253 15.35 -16.25 72.64
CA VAL A 253 14.01 -16.64 72.16
C VAL A 253 13.10 -17.00 73.33
N GLU A 254 13.65 -17.60 74.38
CA GLU A 254 12.94 -17.98 75.61
C GLU A 254 12.37 -16.72 76.30
N GLN A 255 13.22 -15.71 76.56
CA GLN A 255 12.82 -14.48 77.23
C GLN A 255 11.76 -13.68 76.45
N ILE A 256 11.84 -13.67 75.12
CA ILE A 256 10.88 -12.96 74.25
C ILE A 256 9.52 -13.65 74.27
N ILE A 257 9.49 -14.98 74.22
CA ILE A 257 8.24 -15.75 74.30
C ILE A 257 7.60 -15.59 75.69
N ASP A 258 8.38 -15.61 76.76
CA ASP A 258 7.88 -15.44 78.13
C ASP A 258 7.32 -14.03 78.41
N SER A 259 7.74 -13.02 77.62
CA SER A 259 7.25 -11.63 77.71
C SER A 259 5.93 -11.39 76.96
N LEU A 260 5.33 -12.44 76.36
CA LEU A 260 4.06 -12.41 75.63
C LEU A 260 3.03 -13.39 76.23
N PRO A 261 2.70 -13.30 77.54
CA PRO A 261 1.95 -14.34 78.25
C PRO A 261 0.46 -14.45 77.85
N ASP A 262 -0.12 -13.38 77.30
CA ASP A 262 -1.57 -13.30 77.02
C ASP A 262 -1.95 -13.81 75.61
N LEU A 263 -1.00 -14.36 74.85
CA LEU A 263 -1.22 -14.84 73.48
C LEU A 263 -1.60 -16.33 73.41
N PRO A 264 -2.49 -16.74 72.48
CA PRO A 264 -2.80 -18.16 72.26
C PRO A 264 -1.61 -18.92 71.65
N GLU A 265 -1.54 -20.23 71.91
CA GLU A 265 -0.44 -21.12 71.47
C GLU A 265 -0.19 -21.09 69.95
N GLU A 266 -1.25 -20.96 69.14
CA GLU A 266 -1.14 -20.78 67.68
C GLU A 266 -0.39 -19.51 67.28
N ARG A 267 -0.48 -18.43 68.06
CA ARG A 267 0.25 -17.18 67.80
C ARG A 267 1.68 -17.26 68.33
N LEU A 268 1.89 -17.96 69.44
CA LEU A 268 3.22 -18.22 69.99
C LEU A 268 4.05 -19.14 69.09
N THR A 269 3.45 -20.14 68.45
CA THR A 269 4.11 -21.00 67.45
C THR A 269 4.55 -20.23 66.22
N GLU A 270 3.75 -19.27 65.72
CA GLU A 270 4.14 -18.38 64.62
C GLU A 270 5.35 -17.50 64.98
N VAL A 271 5.34 -16.92 66.18
CA VAL A 271 6.47 -16.11 66.69
C VAL A 271 7.71 -16.99 66.89
N LEU A 272 7.55 -18.18 67.46
CA LEU A 272 8.63 -19.15 67.68
C LEU A 272 9.26 -19.60 66.37
N ALA A 273 8.45 -19.93 65.35
CA ALA A 273 8.94 -20.35 64.04
C ALA A 273 9.86 -19.28 63.42
N ILE A 274 9.42 -18.01 63.44
CA ILE A 274 10.20 -16.88 62.89
C ILE A 274 11.48 -16.63 63.70
N LEU A 275 11.39 -16.66 65.03
CA LEU A 275 12.55 -16.50 65.90
C LEU A 275 13.57 -17.63 65.69
N THR A 276 13.08 -18.86 65.52
CA THR A 276 13.89 -20.06 65.24
C THR A 276 14.54 -19.97 63.86
N GLU A 277 13.79 -19.56 62.83
CA GLU A 277 14.31 -19.33 61.48
C GLU A 277 15.48 -18.33 61.52
N GLN A 278 15.29 -17.18 62.14
CA GLN A 278 16.33 -16.15 62.24
C GLN A 278 17.51 -16.62 63.09
N LEU A 279 17.29 -17.46 64.10
CA LEU A 279 18.35 -18.11 64.87
C LEU A 279 19.17 -19.06 64.00
N LEU A 280 18.51 -19.93 63.21
CA LEU A 280 19.15 -20.88 62.29
C LEU A 280 19.94 -20.20 61.17
N ASP A 281 19.48 -19.03 60.71
CA ASP A 281 20.13 -18.28 59.63
C ASP A 281 21.33 -17.46 60.10
N ARG A 282 21.23 -16.83 61.28
CA ARG A 282 22.21 -15.83 61.72
C ARG A 282 23.25 -16.38 62.68
N GLN A 283 22.97 -17.49 63.38
CA GLN A 283 23.91 -18.11 64.30
C GLN A 283 24.74 -19.20 63.60
N ARG A 284 26.04 -18.91 63.39
CA ARG A 284 26.94 -19.80 62.65
C ARG A 284 27.44 -21.01 63.45
N ASP A 285 27.42 -20.93 64.78
CA ASP A 285 27.85 -22.03 65.63
C ASP A 285 26.73 -23.07 65.77
N LYS A 286 26.86 -24.16 65.01
CA LYS A 286 25.94 -25.31 65.02
C LYS A 286 25.76 -25.93 66.41
N LYS A 287 26.80 -25.93 67.27
CA LYS A 287 26.69 -26.46 68.64
C LYS A 287 25.83 -25.53 69.51
N GLN A 288 26.03 -24.22 69.37
CA GLN A 288 25.25 -23.24 70.12
C GLN A 288 23.79 -23.21 69.66
N VAL A 289 23.55 -23.26 68.35
CA VAL A 289 22.19 -23.42 67.79
C VAL A 289 21.52 -24.66 68.37
N TYR A 290 22.16 -25.82 68.24
CA TYR A 290 21.62 -27.08 68.75
C TYR A 290 21.34 -27.03 70.25
N SER A 291 22.21 -26.43 71.07
CA SER A 291 21.98 -26.27 72.50
C SER A 291 20.79 -25.36 72.84
N LYS A 292 20.53 -24.32 72.04
CA LYS A 292 19.38 -23.43 72.22
C LYS A 292 18.08 -24.12 71.80
N LEU A 293 18.08 -24.83 70.66
CA LEU A 293 16.91 -25.58 70.21
C LEU A 293 16.54 -26.70 71.21
N LEU A 294 17.53 -27.38 71.78
CA LEU A 294 17.30 -28.38 72.83
C LEU A 294 16.64 -27.79 74.07
N ARG A 295 17.07 -26.62 74.54
CA ARG A 295 16.44 -25.96 75.71
C ARG A 295 14.99 -25.59 75.44
N ILE A 296 14.71 -25.06 74.25
CA ILE A 296 13.35 -24.72 73.83
C ILE A 296 12.47 -25.98 73.77
N ASP A 297 12.98 -27.08 73.20
CA ASP A 297 12.28 -28.38 73.11
C ASP A 297 12.01 -28.98 74.50
N ASP A 298 12.98 -28.88 75.42
CA ASP A 298 12.88 -29.39 76.79
C ASP A 298 11.92 -28.55 77.67
N GLU A 299 11.93 -27.22 77.53
CA GLU A 299 11.11 -26.30 78.36
C GLU A 299 9.69 -26.08 77.82
N LYS A 300 9.49 -26.19 76.50
CA LYS A 300 8.20 -25.93 75.83
C LYS A 300 7.78 -27.15 75.00
N LEU A 301 7.00 -28.06 75.62
CA LEU A 301 6.56 -29.32 75.00
C LEU A 301 5.82 -29.19 73.65
N TRP A 302 5.27 -28.01 73.32
CA TRP A 302 4.60 -27.73 72.05
C TRP A 302 5.55 -27.32 70.91
N ALA A 303 6.84 -27.08 71.18
CA ALA A 303 7.78 -26.55 70.21
C ALA A 303 8.33 -27.59 69.21
N GLY A 304 8.41 -28.87 69.60
CA GLY A 304 9.19 -29.90 68.89
C GLY A 304 8.87 -30.05 67.40
N GLN A 305 7.59 -30.09 67.02
CA GLN A 305 7.20 -30.20 65.61
C GLN A 305 7.60 -28.96 64.79
N THR A 306 7.51 -27.77 65.39
CA THR A 306 7.94 -26.52 64.75
C THR A 306 9.45 -26.52 64.51
N LEU A 307 10.22 -27.03 65.46
CA LEU A 307 11.68 -27.16 65.33
C LEU A 307 12.08 -28.13 64.20
N VAL A 308 11.40 -29.28 64.09
CA VAL A 308 11.63 -30.25 62.99
C VAL A 308 11.36 -29.61 61.63
N LEU A 309 10.23 -28.91 61.48
CA LEU A 309 9.87 -28.24 60.22
C LEU A 309 10.86 -27.14 59.84
N GLU A 310 11.32 -26.32 60.79
CA GLU A 310 12.32 -25.27 60.50
C GLU A 310 13.70 -25.84 60.18
N LEU A 311 14.08 -26.98 60.78
CA LEU A 311 15.30 -27.71 60.40
C LEU A 311 15.21 -28.30 58.98
N LEU A 312 14.07 -28.88 58.59
CA LEU A 312 13.85 -29.38 57.22
C LEU A 312 13.86 -28.24 56.20
N LYS A 313 13.14 -27.14 56.45
CA LYS A 313 13.20 -25.94 55.59
C LYS A 313 14.61 -25.36 55.48
N LYS A 314 15.40 -25.44 56.56
CA LYS A 314 16.81 -25.03 56.53
C LYS A 314 17.65 -26.00 55.70
N ALA A 315 17.41 -27.30 55.77
CA ALA A 315 18.05 -28.32 54.95
C ALA A 315 17.74 -28.11 53.46
N GLU A 316 16.47 -27.89 53.11
CA GLU A 316 16.03 -27.58 51.74
C GLU A 316 16.73 -26.33 51.18
N ARG A 317 16.67 -25.20 51.92
CA ARG A 317 17.29 -23.93 51.48
C ARG A 317 18.82 -24.03 51.37
N SER A 318 19.47 -24.66 52.34
CA SER A 318 20.94 -24.72 52.40
C SER A 318 21.55 -25.86 51.58
N GLY A 319 20.85 -26.99 51.42
CA GLY A 319 21.39 -28.26 50.95
C GLY A 319 22.35 -28.93 51.93
N ASP A 320 22.44 -28.44 53.17
CA ASP A 320 23.37 -28.97 54.16
C ASP A 320 22.74 -30.15 54.89
N ARG A 321 23.34 -31.32 54.66
CA ARG A 321 22.96 -32.61 55.25
C ARG A 321 22.84 -32.57 56.78
N TRP A 322 23.60 -31.70 57.47
CA TRP A 322 23.54 -31.58 58.93
C TRP A 322 22.14 -31.21 59.43
N PHE A 323 21.42 -30.32 58.75
CA PHE A 323 20.08 -29.92 59.18
C PHE A 323 19.06 -31.04 58.93
N LEU A 324 19.20 -31.80 57.84
CA LEU A 324 18.38 -32.97 57.54
C LEU A 324 18.57 -34.07 58.60
N GLU A 325 19.82 -34.38 58.96
CA GLU A 325 20.14 -35.34 60.03
C GLU A 325 19.60 -34.89 61.39
N LYS A 326 19.70 -33.59 61.71
CA LYS A 326 19.16 -33.06 62.97
C LYS A 326 17.64 -33.03 62.99
N ALA A 327 16.98 -32.80 61.86
CA ALA A 327 15.53 -32.93 61.77
C ALA A 327 15.09 -34.36 62.10
N PHE A 328 15.77 -35.39 61.57
CA PHE A 328 15.51 -36.78 61.93
C PHE A 328 15.76 -37.07 63.42
N GLU A 329 16.82 -36.49 64.01
CA GLU A 329 17.14 -36.66 65.43
C GLU A 329 16.08 -36.02 66.34
N PHE A 330 15.62 -34.79 66.05
CA PHE A 330 14.54 -34.15 66.80
C PHE A 330 13.21 -34.87 66.61
N ASN A 331 12.91 -35.35 65.39
CA ASN A 331 11.70 -36.14 65.13
C ASN A 331 11.70 -37.46 65.93
N ALA A 332 12.86 -38.11 66.08
CA ALA A 332 13.01 -39.34 66.88
C ALA A 332 12.89 -39.11 68.40
N ARG A 333 13.04 -37.87 68.87
CA ARG A 333 12.92 -37.49 70.30
C ARG A 333 11.48 -37.19 70.74
N GLY A 334 10.56 -36.94 69.80
CA GLY A 334 9.16 -36.65 70.11
C GLY A 334 8.46 -37.80 70.83
N VAL A 335 7.78 -37.52 71.94
CA VAL A 335 7.11 -38.52 72.81
C VAL A 335 5.63 -38.74 72.42
N GLY A 336 5.26 -38.57 71.15
CA GLY A 336 3.89 -38.74 70.68
C GLY A 336 3.77 -39.33 69.27
N GLU A 337 2.59 -39.83 68.91
CA GLU A 337 2.21 -40.27 67.55
C GLU A 337 2.16 -39.09 66.55
N THR A 338 3.27 -38.38 66.37
CA THR A 338 3.42 -37.35 65.33
C THR A 338 3.77 -38.04 64.01
N GLN A 339 2.92 -37.88 62.99
CA GLN A 339 3.20 -38.36 61.63
C GLN A 339 4.51 -37.75 61.11
N LEU A 340 5.38 -38.60 60.54
CA LEU A 340 6.59 -38.17 59.84
C LEU A 340 6.23 -37.19 58.70
N PRO A 341 6.87 -36.01 58.61
CA PRO A 341 6.69 -35.08 57.49
C PRO A 341 7.44 -35.58 56.25
N ILE A 342 6.97 -36.71 55.69
CA ILE A 342 7.66 -37.47 54.63
C ILE A 342 7.83 -36.65 53.34
N GLU A 343 6.94 -35.70 53.09
CA GLU A 343 6.98 -34.83 51.91
C GLU A 343 8.09 -33.79 52.04
N GLU A 344 8.19 -33.12 53.19
CA GLU A 344 9.28 -32.20 53.52
C GLU A 344 10.63 -32.91 53.59
N ILE A 345 10.66 -34.18 54.01
CA ILE A 345 11.86 -35.04 53.97
C ILE A 345 12.29 -35.32 52.53
N VAL A 346 11.37 -35.69 51.63
CA VAL A 346 11.69 -35.93 50.21
C VAL A 346 12.15 -34.65 49.53
N LEU A 347 11.47 -33.52 49.73
CA LEU A 347 11.88 -32.22 49.17
C LEU A 347 13.27 -31.78 49.67
N SER A 348 13.51 -31.89 50.98
CA SER A 348 14.83 -31.62 51.55
C SER A 348 15.89 -32.58 51.03
N GLY A 349 15.55 -33.86 50.88
CA GLY A 349 16.41 -34.90 50.33
C GLY A 349 16.82 -34.60 48.89
N ILE A 350 15.87 -34.21 48.03
CA ILE A 350 16.13 -33.79 46.64
C ILE A 350 17.08 -32.60 46.64
N ALA A 351 16.79 -31.55 47.42
CA ALA A 351 17.63 -30.35 47.47
C ALA A 351 19.07 -30.65 47.97
N VAL A 352 19.22 -31.57 48.93
CA VAL A 352 20.53 -32.03 49.42
C VAL A 352 21.25 -32.84 48.34
N VAL A 353 20.56 -33.71 47.60
CA VAL A 353 21.16 -34.53 46.53
C VAL A 353 21.56 -33.69 45.33
N GLU A 354 20.73 -32.75 44.89
CA GLU A 354 21.07 -31.83 43.79
C GLU A 354 22.33 -31.01 44.09
N LYS A 355 22.56 -30.64 45.36
CA LYS A 355 23.76 -29.91 45.78
C LYS A 355 24.97 -30.79 46.11
N SER A 356 24.75 -31.99 46.64
CA SER A 356 25.85 -32.90 47.04
C SER A 356 26.30 -33.83 45.91
N GLY A 357 25.49 -34.02 44.88
CA GLY A 357 25.74 -34.94 43.76
C GLY A 357 25.66 -36.42 44.14
N ASN A 358 25.20 -36.76 45.36
CA ASN A 358 25.16 -38.13 45.84
C ASN A 358 23.74 -38.71 45.81
N PRO A 359 23.38 -39.57 44.83
CA PRO A 359 22.03 -40.11 44.69
C PRO A 359 21.63 -41.08 45.82
N THR A 360 22.58 -41.59 46.61
CA THR A 360 22.28 -42.58 47.66
C THR A 360 21.31 -42.06 48.72
N ILE A 361 21.27 -40.75 48.97
CA ILE A 361 20.35 -40.15 49.95
C ILE A 361 18.88 -40.32 49.52
N LEU A 362 18.57 -40.21 48.21
CA LEU A 362 17.22 -40.48 47.71
C LEU A 362 16.87 -41.97 47.75
N LEU A 363 17.86 -42.84 47.55
CA LEU A 363 17.70 -44.29 47.70
C LEU A 363 17.46 -44.67 49.17
N ASP A 364 18.10 -44.00 50.13
CA ASP A 364 17.90 -44.20 51.58
C ASP A 364 16.51 -43.71 52.03
N ILE A 365 15.93 -42.71 51.34
CA ILE A 365 14.58 -42.20 51.60
C ILE A 365 13.50 -43.11 50.98
N THR A 366 13.82 -43.86 49.93
CA THR A 366 12.87 -44.72 49.20
C THR A 366 12.17 -45.75 50.12
N PRO A 367 12.86 -46.49 51.03
CA PRO A 367 12.19 -47.35 52.01
C PRO A 367 11.23 -46.63 52.96
N LEU A 368 11.52 -45.37 53.32
CA LEU A 368 10.64 -44.59 54.21
C LEU A 368 9.31 -44.24 53.53
N ILE A 369 9.33 -44.11 52.20
CA ILE A 369 8.12 -43.93 51.38
C ILE A 369 7.27 -45.20 51.42
N ASP A 370 7.89 -46.38 51.25
CA ASP A 370 7.21 -47.68 51.30
C ASP A 370 6.54 -47.94 52.68
N GLU A 371 7.15 -47.48 53.77
CA GLU A 371 6.66 -47.71 55.14
C GLU A 371 5.61 -46.69 55.61
N SER A 372 5.65 -45.45 55.11
CA SER A 372 4.89 -44.32 55.69
C SER A 372 3.79 -43.75 54.78
N CYS A 373 3.73 -44.15 53.51
CA CYS A 373 2.79 -43.60 52.53
C CYS A 373 1.78 -44.64 52.03
N ASP A 374 0.59 -44.18 51.62
CA ASP A 374 -0.28 -45.00 50.79
C ASP A 374 0.29 -45.13 49.35
N ALA A 375 -0.26 -46.08 48.58
CA ALA A 375 0.23 -46.35 47.22
C ALA A 375 0.15 -45.13 46.27
N ALA A 376 -0.78 -44.20 46.51
CA ALA A 376 -0.96 -43.01 45.69
C ALA A 376 0.14 -41.97 45.97
N LYS A 377 0.38 -41.69 47.26
CA LYS A 377 1.42 -40.77 47.72
C LYS A 377 2.81 -41.33 47.44
N ALA A 378 3.01 -42.65 47.57
CA ALA A 378 4.26 -43.31 47.21
C ALA A 378 4.60 -43.15 45.72
N ALA A 379 3.64 -43.38 44.82
CA ALA A 379 3.84 -43.21 43.39
C ALA A 379 4.21 -41.76 43.01
N GLN A 380 3.62 -40.76 43.67
CA GLN A 380 3.97 -39.35 43.46
C GLN A 380 5.40 -39.05 43.89
N LEU A 381 5.82 -39.53 45.06
CA LEU A 381 7.18 -39.31 45.58
C LEU A 381 8.23 -40.05 44.74
N TYR A 382 7.94 -41.25 44.24
CA TYR A 382 8.80 -41.96 43.29
C TYR A 382 8.99 -41.21 41.97
N ARG A 383 7.96 -40.52 41.47
CA ARG A 383 8.09 -39.67 40.29
C ARG A 383 9.02 -38.48 40.54
N GLN A 384 8.92 -37.83 41.70
CA GLN A 384 9.81 -36.72 42.07
C GLN A 384 11.27 -37.17 42.18
N ILE A 385 11.51 -38.35 42.78
CA ILE A 385 12.85 -38.96 42.84
C ILE A 385 13.35 -39.31 41.43
N THR A 386 12.51 -39.90 40.59
CA THR A 386 12.86 -40.28 39.21
C THR A 386 13.25 -39.07 38.37
N ASP A 387 12.48 -37.98 38.43
CA ASP A 387 12.81 -36.74 37.72
C ASP A 387 14.11 -36.13 38.22
N ALA A 388 14.35 -36.11 39.54
CA ALA A 388 15.62 -35.65 40.12
C ALA A 388 16.82 -36.49 39.62
N LEU A 389 16.73 -37.82 39.70
CA LEU A 389 17.79 -38.73 39.22
C LEU A 389 18.02 -38.59 37.70
N SER A 390 16.95 -38.44 36.93
CA SER A 390 17.02 -38.22 35.48
C SER A 390 17.72 -36.90 35.13
N ARG A 391 17.41 -35.81 35.85
CA ARG A 391 18.10 -34.51 35.68
C ARG A 391 19.59 -34.57 36.02
N MET A 392 19.95 -35.44 36.96
CA MET A 392 21.35 -35.69 37.35
C MET A 392 22.11 -36.59 36.37
N GLY A 393 21.44 -37.16 35.36
CA GLY A 393 22.04 -38.06 34.36
C GLY A 393 22.23 -39.50 34.85
N ASP A 394 21.65 -39.88 36.00
CA ASP A 394 21.71 -41.23 36.54
C ASP A 394 20.58 -42.11 35.96
N PHE A 395 20.76 -42.49 34.68
CA PHE A 395 19.75 -43.21 33.90
C PHE A 395 19.33 -44.54 34.54
N TYR A 396 20.28 -45.33 35.07
CA TYR A 396 20.00 -46.68 35.57
C TYR A 396 19.17 -46.66 36.86
N HIS A 397 19.49 -45.77 37.81
CA HIS A 397 18.67 -45.64 39.02
C HIS A 397 17.34 -44.95 38.72
N ALA A 398 17.31 -43.97 37.81
CA ALA A 398 16.07 -43.31 37.41
C ALA A 398 15.08 -44.29 36.77
N ILE A 399 15.53 -45.15 35.84
CA ILE A 399 14.65 -46.11 35.18
C ILE A 399 14.18 -47.23 36.14
N GLU A 400 15.01 -47.59 37.13
CA GLU A 400 14.64 -48.55 38.17
C GLU A 400 13.60 -47.99 39.16
N VAL A 401 13.76 -46.73 39.60
CA VAL A 401 12.76 -46.06 40.46
C VAL A 401 11.47 -45.81 39.67
N MET A 402 11.56 -45.48 38.38
CA MET A 402 10.40 -45.30 37.51
C MET A 402 9.52 -46.54 37.45
N LYS A 403 10.12 -47.74 37.41
CA LYS A 403 9.39 -49.02 37.44
C LYS A 403 8.43 -49.12 38.63
N LYS A 404 8.85 -48.64 39.81
CA LYS A 404 8.01 -48.61 41.02
C LYS A 404 6.85 -47.62 40.91
N ALA A 405 7.06 -46.49 40.21
CA ALA A 405 6.02 -45.52 39.92
C ALA A 405 5.00 -46.02 38.87
N SER A 406 5.45 -46.85 37.92
CA SER A 406 4.64 -47.41 36.82
C SER A 406 3.70 -48.54 37.24
N THR A 407 3.97 -49.22 38.36
CA THR A 407 3.15 -50.34 38.86
C THR A 407 1.84 -49.94 39.55
N SER A 408 1.61 -48.65 39.83
CA SER A 408 0.37 -48.18 40.46
C SER A 408 -0.69 -47.82 39.42
N THR A 409 -1.87 -48.44 39.48
CA THR A 409 -3.00 -48.27 38.54
C THR A 409 -3.69 -46.89 38.59
N GLN A 410 -3.07 -45.86 39.20
CA GLN A 410 -3.66 -44.53 39.34
C GLN A 410 -3.10 -43.51 38.33
N ARG A 411 -4.03 -42.71 37.80
CA ARG A 411 -3.88 -41.59 36.84
C ARG A 411 -2.43 -41.21 36.54
N ILE A 412 -1.99 -41.62 35.35
CA ILE A 412 -0.85 -41.01 34.66
C ILE A 412 -1.14 -39.51 34.53
N ASN A 413 -0.28 -38.69 35.12
CA ASN A 413 -0.32 -37.24 35.03
C ASN A 413 0.77 -36.75 34.06
N ALA A 414 0.71 -35.49 33.64
CA ALA A 414 1.67 -34.91 32.69
C ALA A 414 3.14 -35.12 33.11
N GLN A 415 3.45 -34.97 34.40
CA GLN A 415 4.80 -35.18 34.92
C GLN A 415 5.33 -36.61 34.72
N PHE A 416 4.48 -37.63 34.91
CA PHE A 416 4.85 -39.01 34.60
C PHE A 416 5.14 -39.18 33.12
N PHE A 417 4.30 -38.60 32.27
CA PHE A 417 4.44 -38.66 30.82
C PHE A 417 5.76 -38.03 30.36
N ASP A 418 6.04 -36.79 30.78
CA ASP A 418 7.25 -36.05 30.41
C ASP A 418 8.53 -36.75 30.88
N THR A 419 8.52 -37.27 32.11
CA THR A 419 9.68 -37.98 32.68
C THR A 419 9.90 -39.31 31.96
N SER A 420 8.82 -40.01 31.59
CA SER A 420 8.89 -41.25 30.80
C SER A 420 9.44 -40.97 29.40
N VAL A 421 8.94 -39.94 28.70
CA VAL A 421 9.46 -39.52 27.39
C VAL A 421 10.95 -39.19 27.47
N ARG A 422 11.40 -38.47 28.50
CA ARG A 422 12.83 -38.14 28.69
C ARG A 422 13.69 -39.40 28.86
N LEU A 423 13.25 -40.35 29.68
CA LEU A 423 13.97 -41.63 29.86
C LEU A 423 13.94 -42.49 28.58
N ILE A 424 12.84 -42.50 27.83
CA ILE A 424 12.76 -43.21 26.56
C ILE A 424 13.75 -42.60 25.54
N LYS A 425 13.81 -41.27 25.42
CA LYS A 425 14.79 -40.57 24.57
C LYS A 425 16.24 -40.87 24.97
N GLU A 426 16.55 -40.88 26.27
CA GLU A 426 17.88 -41.26 26.75
C GLU A 426 18.18 -42.74 26.47
N GLY A 427 17.17 -43.61 26.52
CA GLY A 427 17.27 -45.01 26.11
C GLY A 427 17.57 -45.17 24.62
N VAL A 428 17.00 -44.33 23.74
CA VAL A 428 17.35 -44.27 22.31
C VAL A 428 18.82 -43.85 22.14
N ARG A 429 19.26 -42.78 22.81
CA ARG A 429 20.65 -42.29 22.74
C ARG A 429 21.69 -43.29 23.23
N ARG A 430 21.28 -44.22 24.11
CA ARG A 430 22.14 -45.28 24.65
C ARG A 430 22.02 -46.61 23.92
N ASP A 431 21.15 -46.71 22.91
CA ASP A 431 20.78 -47.97 22.24
C ASP A 431 20.27 -49.05 23.21
N GLU A 432 19.63 -48.65 24.32
CA GLU A 432 19.14 -49.51 25.40
C GLU A 432 17.60 -49.69 25.37
N ILE A 433 17.02 -49.85 24.17
CA ILE A 433 15.55 -49.97 23.97
C ILE A 433 14.94 -51.12 24.76
N LYS A 434 15.71 -52.20 24.98
CA LYS A 434 15.29 -53.32 25.82
C LYS A 434 14.99 -52.91 27.27
N LEU A 435 15.81 -52.03 27.87
CA LEU A 435 15.60 -51.56 29.24
C LEU A 435 14.37 -50.65 29.33
N VAL A 436 14.14 -49.82 28.32
CA VAL A 436 12.92 -49.01 28.19
C VAL A 436 11.68 -49.90 28.11
N ARG A 437 11.72 -50.95 27.28
CA ARG A 437 10.62 -51.89 27.12
C ARG A 437 10.29 -52.61 28.43
N GLU A 438 11.31 -53.10 29.14
CA GLU A 438 11.14 -53.90 30.36
C GLU A 438 10.71 -53.09 31.60
N ASN A 439 11.16 -51.83 31.73
CA ASN A 439 10.99 -51.05 32.97
C ASN A 439 9.94 -49.93 32.87
N ILE A 440 9.60 -49.48 31.66
CA ILE A 440 8.60 -48.44 31.43
C ILE A 440 7.41 -49.01 30.67
N LEU A 441 7.61 -49.53 29.46
CA LEU A 441 6.50 -49.87 28.56
C LEU A 441 5.73 -51.13 28.99
N ALA A 442 6.40 -52.17 29.49
CA ALA A 442 5.78 -53.45 29.83
C ALA A 442 4.75 -53.38 30.97
N THR A 443 4.81 -52.33 31.79
CA THR A 443 3.91 -52.12 32.94
C THR A 443 2.72 -51.23 32.64
N LEU A 444 2.63 -50.65 31.42
CA LEU A 444 1.62 -49.67 31.03
C LEU A 444 0.56 -50.25 30.09
N ASP A 445 -0.62 -49.64 30.08
CA ASP A 445 -1.63 -49.92 29.05
C ASP A 445 -1.10 -49.55 27.67
N ILE A 446 -1.50 -50.32 26.66
CA ILE A 446 -0.94 -50.22 25.31
C ILE A 446 -1.13 -48.82 24.71
N ASP A 447 -2.27 -48.17 24.95
CA ASP A 447 -2.55 -46.84 24.39
C ASP A 447 -1.64 -45.75 24.99
N ILE A 448 -1.24 -45.92 26.26
CA ILE A 448 -0.29 -45.03 26.94
C ILE A 448 1.14 -45.32 26.46
N ALA A 449 1.50 -46.59 26.34
CA ALA A 449 2.80 -47.00 25.80
C ALA A 449 2.99 -46.49 24.36
N ASP A 450 1.98 -46.61 23.51
CA ASP A 450 1.98 -46.09 22.15
C ASP A 450 2.17 -44.56 22.16
N SER A 451 1.42 -43.83 23.00
CA SER A 451 1.55 -42.37 23.12
C SER A 451 2.95 -41.93 23.56
N LEU A 452 3.57 -42.66 24.50
CA LEU A 452 4.93 -42.39 24.98
C LEU A 452 5.98 -42.68 23.90
N VAL A 453 5.84 -43.78 23.16
CA VAL A 453 6.73 -44.14 22.04
C VAL A 453 6.62 -43.09 20.94
N HIS A 454 5.40 -42.72 20.54
CA HIS A 454 5.15 -41.72 19.51
C HIS A 454 5.80 -40.37 19.88
N GLN A 455 5.53 -39.86 21.08
CA GLN A 455 6.10 -38.59 21.52
C GLN A 455 7.63 -38.66 21.62
N ALA A 456 8.19 -39.74 22.18
CA ALA A 456 9.63 -39.86 22.35
C ALA A 456 10.38 -39.94 21.02
N VAL A 457 9.89 -40.72 20.06
CA VAL A 457 10.53 -40.86 18.75
C VAL A 457 10.41 -39.56 17.94
N THR A 458 9.24 -38.92 17.92
CA THR A 458 9.05 -37.65 17.21
C THR A 458 9.87 -36.51 17.86
N ASP A 459 9.91 -36.41 19.19
CA ASP A 459 10.74 -35.43 19.90
C ASP A 459 12.23 -35.69 19.68
N PHE A 460 12.66 -36.95 19.61
CA PHE A 460 14.06 -37.28 19.28
C PHE A 460 14.42 -36.72 17.89
N CYS A 461 13.56 -36.95 16.90
CA CYS A 461 13.70 -36.39 15.56
C CYS A 461 13.54 -34.85 15.49
N LYS A 462 12.96 -34.19 16.50
CA LYS A 462 12.79 -32.72 16.56
C LYS A 462 13.94 -32.02 17.28
N GLU A 463 14.45 -32.60 18.36
CA GLU A 463 15.35 -31.92 19.30
C GLU A 463 16.83 -32.20 19.04
N TYR A 464 17.18 -33.41 18.59
CA TYR A 464 18.57 -33.83 18.44
C TYR A 464 19.16 -33.40 17.10
N ASP A 465 20.48 -33.29 17.03
CA ASP A 465 21.17 -33.00 15.79
C ASP A 465 21.06 -34.17 14.80
N PHE A 466 21.29 -33.88 13.51
CA PHE A 466 21.09 -34.89 12.47
C PHE A 466 22.10 -36.05 12.57
N ASP A 467 23.34 -35.80 13.00
CA ASP A 467 24.36 -36.85 13.15
C ASP A 467 23.99 -37.85 14.25
N GLU A 468 23.44 -37.35 15.37
CA GLU A 468 22.96 -38.18 16.47
C GLU A 468 21.72 -38.97 16.04
N VAL A 469 20.77 -38.34 15.31
CA VAL A 469 19.62 -39.06 14.76
C VAL A 469 20.06 -40.18 13.82
N VAL A 470 21.01 -39.91 12.90
CA VAL A 470 21.54 -40.90 11.95
C VAL A 470 22.21 -42.07 12.68
N ARG A 471 23.02 -41.77 13.71
CA ARG A 471 23.69 -42.81 14.52
C ARG A 471 22.69 -43.78 15.17
N HIS A 472 21.54 -43.27 15.60
CA HIS A 472 20.55 -44.02 16.37
C HIS A 472 19.30 -44.44 15.56
N ILE A 473 19.35 -44.41 14.22
CA ILE A 473 18.28 -44.95 13.36
C ILE A 473 17.89 -46.39 13.73
N PRO A 474 18.81 -47.33 14.01
CA PRO A 474 18.44 -48.68 14.43
C PRO A 474 17.61 -48.72 15.73
N ALA A 475 17.93 -47.89 16.71
CA ALA A 475 17.20 -47.80 17.97
C ALA A 475 15.83 -47.12 17.80
N ILE A 476 15.74 -46.09 16.94
CA ILE A 476 14.48 -45.46 16.55
C ILE A 476 13.55 -46.48 15.90
N LYS A 477 14.08 -47.26 14.95
CA LYS A 477 13.39 -48.37 14.27
C LYS A 477 12.90 -49.43 15.27
N GLU A 478 13.76 -49.89 16.17
CA GLU A 478 13.38 -50.88 17.20
C GLU A 478 12.29 -50.38 18.15
N LEU A 479 12.36 -49.10 18.55
CA LEU A 479 11.39 -48.47 19.43
C LEU A 479 10.04 -48.25 18.71
N ALA A 480 10.07 -47.75 17.47
CA ALA A 480 8.89 -47.60 16.62
C ALA A 480 8.21 -48.95 16.35
N GLY A 481 8.98 -50.04 16.26
CA GLY A 481 8.44 -51.40 16.15
C GLY A 481 7.67 -51.90 17.37
N SER A 482 7.71 -51.16 18.48
CA SER A 482 6.85 -51.40 19.66
C SER A 482 5.52 -50.63 19.59
N HIS A 483 5.31 -49.78 18.57
CA HIS A 483 4.11 -48.97 18.36
C HIS A 483 3.11 -49.64 17.41
N ARG A 484 1.81 -49.65 17.73
CA ARG A 484 0.79 -50.28 16.86
C ARG A 484 0.71 -49.69 15.45
N ALA A 485 1.01 -48.40 15.28
CA ALA A 485 1.08 -47.72 13.99
C ALA A 485 2.53 -47.34 13.65
N GLN A 486 3.42 -48.34 13.59
CA GLN A 486 4.84 -48.17 13.26
C GLN A 486 5.04 -47.42 11.93
N ASP A 487 4.34 -47.86 10.88
CA ASP A 487 4.52 -47.33 9.53
C ASP A 487 4.17 -45.82 9.42
N PRO A 488 3.00 -45.36 9.90
CA PRO A 488 2.71 -43.92 10.00
C PRO A 488 3.72 -43.14 10.86
N LEU A 489 4.19 -43.71 11.96
CA LEU A 489 5.16 -43.04 12.85
C LEU A 489 6.52 -42.83 12.15
N LEU A 490 7.01 -43.82 11.40
CA LEU A 490 8.25 -43.70 10.64
C LEU A 490 8.12 -42.68 9.49
N LEU A 491 6.96 -42.62 8.82
CA LEU A 491 6.67 -41.60 7.81
C LEU A 491 6.64 -40.19 8.42
N GLU A 492 6.03 -40.02 9.60
CA GLU A 492 6.02 -38.74 10.31
C GLU A 492 7.43 -38.29 10.70
N CYS A 493 8.26 -39.21 11.20
CA CYS A 493 9.66 -38.94 11.52
C CYS A 493 10.46 -38.50 10.30
N ASN A 494 10.25 -39.16 9.17
CA ASN A 494 10.85 -38.77 7.88
C ASN A 494 10.44 -37.34 7.50
N THR A 495 9.16 -37.01 7.61
CA THR A 495 8.62 -35.69 7.32
C THR A 495 9.23 -34.61 8.22
N ILE A 496 9.28 -34.84 9.55
CA ILE A 496 9.90 -33.93 10.52
C ILE A 496 11.35 -33.62 10.15
N LEU A 497 12.14 -34.65 9.79
CA LEU A 497 13.55 -34.46 9.45
C LEU A 497 13.73 -33.69 8.13
N ILE A 498 12.89 -33.97 7.13
CA ILE A 498 12.86 -33.21 5.88
C ILE A 498 12.55 -31.73 6.15
N GLU A 499 11.51 -31.44 6.94
CA GLU A 499 11.12 -30.06 7.30
C GLU A 499 12.20 -29.32 8.09
N ARG A 500 12.93 -30.01 8.97
CA ARG A 500 14.10 -29.45 9.67
C ARG A 500 15.29 -29.18 8.75
N GLY A 501 15.24 -29.66 7.50
CA GLY A 501 16.28 -29.44 6.49
C GLY A 501 17.37 -30.52 6.46
N PHE A 502 17.05 -31.76 6.82
CA PHE A 502 18.01 -32.87 6.81
C PHE A 502 18.73 -33.03 5.46
N VAL A 503 17.97 -33.05 4.35
CA VAL A 503 18.48 -33.20 2.97
C VAL A 503 19.46 -32.09 2.57
N ARG A 504 19.39 -30.92 3.24
CA ARG A 504 20.38 -29.85 3.02
C ARG A 504 21.71 -30.21 3.68
N GLN A 505 21.69 -30.77 4.87
CA GLN A 505 22.90 -30.86 5.70
C GLN A 505 23.58 -32.24 5.61
N ASN A 506 22.83 -33.29 5.26
CA ASN A 506 23.27 -34.67 5.34
C ASN A 506 22.88 -35.51 4.11
N ASP A 507 23.46 -36.71 4.02
CA ASP A 507 23.18 -37.67 2.96
C ASP A 507 21.74 -38.23 3.07
N PRO A 508 20.88 -38.03 2.06
CA PRO A 508 19.50 -38.54 2.03
C PRO A 508 19.39 -40.06 2.17
N SER A 509 20.46 -40.82 1.92
CA SER A 509 20.49 -42.29 2.09
C SER A 509 20.05 -42.74 3.49
N ALA A 510 20.34 -41.95 4.53
CA ALA A 510 19.92 -42.25 5.89
C ALA A 510 18.39 -42.13 6.09
N LEU A 511 17.73 -41.20 5.38
CA LEU A 511 16.27 -41.11 5.38
C LEU A 511 15.64 -42.28 4.64
N VAL A 512 16.25 -42.73 3.54
CA VAL A 512 15.84 -43.92 2.81
C VAL A 512 15.98 -45.17 3.69
N ASP A 513 17.09 -45.30 4.43
CA ASP A 513 17.24 -46.38 5.41
C ASP A 513 16.16 -46.29 6.49
N MET A 514 15.88 -45.12 7.07
CA MET A 514 14.85 -44.95 8.09
C MET A 514 13.48 -45.49 7.65
N VAL A 515 13.06 -45.19 6.42
CA VAL A 515 11.74 -45.59 5.88
C VAL A 515 11.74 -46.98 5.25
N SER A 516 12.90 -47.65 5.17
CA SER A 516 13.01 -49.00 4.59
C SER A 516 12.25 -50.06 5.37
N GLN A 517 11.96 -49.81 6.65
CA GLN A 517 11.18 -50.70 7.53
C GLN A 517 9.67 -50.48 7.46
N ILE A 518 9.19 -49.51 6.67
CA ILE A 518 7.76 -49.36 6.43
C ILE A 518 7.26 -50.57 5.61
N GLU A 519 6.34 -51.34 6.19
CA GLU A 519 5.79 -52.54 5.56
C GLU A 519 4.70 -52.19 4.53
N GLU A 520 3.88 -51.17 4.83
CA GLU A 520 2.83 -50.67 3.94
C GLU A 520 3.45 -49.97 2.72
N GLN A 521 3.31 -50.60 1.56
CA GLN A 521 3.94 -50.15 0.32
C GLN A 521 3.58 -48.71 -0.06
N THR A 522 2.32 -48.32 0.09
CA THR A 522 1.81 -46.98 -0.22
C THR A 522 2.51 -45.90 0.60
N LEU A 523 2.65 -46.11 1.92
CA LEU A 523 3.32 -45.16 2.83
C LEU A 523 4.82 -45.10 2.57
N ARG A 524 5.44 -46.23 2.24
CA ARG A 524 6.87 -46.27 1.88
C ARG A 524 7.14 -45.50 0.60
N GLU A 525 6.32 -45.72 -0.44
CA GLU A 525 6.42 -45.01 -1.71
C GLU A 525 6.17 -43.51 -1.56
N GLN A 526 5.22 -43.12 -0.71
CA GLN A 526 5.00 -41.71 -0.34
C GLN A 526 6.22 -41.09 0.33
N ALA A 527 6.87 -41.80 1.25
CA ALA A 527 8.08 -41.32 1.91
C ALA A 527 9.22 -41.12 0.90
N ILE A 528 9.46 -42.12 0.03
CA ILE A 528 10.48 -42.07 -1.03
C ILE A 528 10.22 -40.91 -1.99
N SER A 529 8.96 -40.71 -2.41
CA SER A 529 8.55 -39.58 -3.24
C SER A 529 8.90 -38.23 -2.58
N THR A 530 8.58 -38.10 -1.29
CA THR A 530 8.87 -36.86 -0.52
C THR A 530 10.37 -36.59 -0.42
N ILE A 531 11.18 -37.62 -0.17
CA ILE A 531 12.64 -37.52 -0.15
C ILE A 531 13.16 -37.09 -1.54
N ALA A 532 12.71 -37.73 -2.62
CA ALA A 532 13.18 -37.46 -3.98
C ALA A 532 12.86 -36.02 -4.42
N VAL A 533 11.64 -35.52 -4.15
CA VAL A 533 11.26 -34.15 -4.51
C VAL A 533 12.05 -33.11 -3.71
N GLU A 534 12.28 -33.31 -2.41
CA GLU A 534 13.11 -32.38 -1.63
C GLU A 534 14.58 -32.44 -2.07
N MET A 535 15.11 -33.62 -2.42
CA MET A 535 16.44 -33.74 -3.03
C MET A 535 16.56 -32.90 -4.30
N ALA A 536 15.56 -32.97 -5.19
CA ALA A 536 15.52 -32.15 -6.40
C ALA A 536 15.50 -30.65 -6.08
N ARG A 537 14.65 -30.23 -5.13
CA ARG A 537 14.56 -28.82 -4.69
C ARG A 537 15.89 -28.30 -4.13
N ILE A 538 16.57 -29.08 -3.29
CA ILE A 538 17.90 -28.70 -2.76
C ILE A 538 18.93 -28.71 -3.88
N GLY A 539 18.82 -29.63 -4.84
CA GLY A 539 19.67 -29.70 -6.03
C GLY A 539 19.60 -28.41 -6.84
N VAL A 540 18.38 -27.92 -7.10
CA VAL A 540 18.15 -26.62 -7.75
C VAL A 540 18.77 -25.47 -6.95
N THR A 541 18.47 -25.40 -5.65
CA THR A 541 18.98 -24.33 -4.77
C THR A 541 20.52 -24.28 -4.75
N ARG A 542 21.18 -25.43 -4.89
CA ARG A 542 22.65 -25.56 -4.91
C ARG A 542 23.26 -25.56 -6.31
N LYS A 543 22.42 -25.56 -7.36
CA LYS A 543 22.83 -25.84 -8.75
C LYS A 543 23.59 -27.16 -8.91
N ASP A 544 23.22 -28.16 -8.10
CA ASP A 544 23.80 -29.50 -8.10
C ASP A 544 22.99 -30.45 -8.98
N ARG A 545 23.49 -30.68 -10.20
CA ARG A 545 22.87 -31.57 -11.18
C ARG A 545 22.97 -33.05 -10.78
N ASP A 546 23.96 -33.43 -9.99
CA ASP A 546 24.11 -34.82 -9.55
C ASP A 546 23.06 -35.14 -8.49
N LEU A 547 22.71 -34.19 -7.61
CA LEU A 547 21.60 -34.36 -6.67
C LEU A 547 20.25 -34.51 -7.38
N LEU A 548 20.01 -33.75 -8.46
CA LEU A 548 18.84 -33.93 -9.34
C LEU A 548 18.81 -35.31 -10.00
N ARG A 549 19.94 -35.81 -10.49
CA ARG A 549 20.04 -37.17 -11.06
C ARG A 549 19.76 -38.25 -10.03
N HIS A 550 20.29 -38.10 -8.81
CA HIS A 550 20.02 -39.04 -7.72
C HIS A 550 18.56 -39.00 -7.28
N ALA A 551 17.93 -37.82 -7.24
CA ALA A 551 16.49 -37.68 -7.01
C ALA A 551 15.67 -38.43 -8.07
N THR A 552 16.02 -38.27 -9.36
CA THR A 552 15.37 -39.01 -10.44
C THR A 552 15.58 -40.52 -10.29
N ALA A 553 16.80 -40.97 -9.97
CA ALA A 553 17.09 -42.39 -9.76
C ALA A 553 16.28 -42.97 -8.58
N LEU A 554 16.10 -42.20 -7.49
CA LEU A 554 15.33 -42.62 -6.33
C LEU A 554 13.86 -42.88 -6.66
N THR A 555 13.29 -42.18 -7.66
CA THR A 555 11.91 -42.47 -8.10
C THR A 555 11.75 -43.88 -8.68
N CYS A 556 12.83 -44.53 -9.13
CA CYS A 556 12.77 -45.90 -9.62
C CYS A 556 12.44 -46.93 -8.52
N GLU A 557 12.62 -46.58 -7.24
CA GLU A 557 12.23 -47.41 -6.09
C GLU A 557 10.70 -47.39 -5.84
N ILE A 558 9.96 -46.46 -6.47
CA ILE A 558 8.49 -46.38 -6.37
C ILE A 558 7.89 -47.33 -7.40
N MET A 559 7.14 -48.36 -6.99
CA MET A 559 6.60 -49.35 -7.93
C MET A 559 5.27 -48.92 -8.56
N ASP A 560 4.42 -48.21 -7.81
CA ASP A 560 3.18 -47.64 -8.37
C ASP A 560 3.48 -46.57 -9.42
N GLN A 561 2.95 -46.76 -10.64
CA GLN A 561 3.24 -45.88 -11.77
C GLN A 561 2.67 -44.47 -11.58
N ARG A 562 1.55 -44.33 -10.87
CA ARG A 562 0.95 -43.03 -10.61
C ARG A 562 1.79 -42.25 -9.60
N ALA A 563 2.14 -42.85 -8.47
CA ALA A 563 3.00 -42.23 -7.46
C ALA A 563 4.38 -41.87 -8.03
N ARG A 564 4.94 -42.74 -8.90
CA ARG A 564 6.20 -42.45 -9.61
C ARG A 564 6.05 -41.25 -10.55
N ALA A 565 4.96 -41.15 -11.31
CA ALA A 565 4.71 -40.03 -12.20
C ALA A 565 4.50 -38.70 -11.43
N GLU A 566 3.85 -38.75 -10.27
CA GLU A 566 3.70 -37.58 -9.38
C GLU A 566 5.06 -37.13 -8.83
N ALA A 567 5.90 -38.06 -8.34
CA ALA A 567 7.26 -37.77 -7.89
C ALA A 567 8.12 -37.19 -9.02
N MET A 568 8.10 -37.81 -10.21
CA MET A 568 8.79 -37.32 -11.39
C MET A 568 8.30 -35.93 -11.81
N GLY A 569 6.99 -35.68 -11.80
CA GLY A 569 6.42 -34.36 -12.07
C GLY A 569 6.93 -33.30 -11.09
N GLY A 570 7.03 -33.62 -9.80
CA GLY A 570 7.61 -32.75 -8.80
C GLY A 570 9.09 -32.42 -9.06
N ILE A 571 9.88 -33.39 -9.54
CA ILE A 571 11.28 -33.16 -9.94
C ILE A 571 11.36 -32.28 -11.19
N VAL A 572 10.49 -32.49 -12.18
CA VAL A 572 10.42 -31.67 -13.40
C VAL A 572 10.09 -30.22 -13.07
N ASP A 573 9.15 -29.96 -12.14
CA ASP A 573 8.83 -28.61 -11.70
C ASP A 573 10.08 -27.90 -11.13
N GLN A 574 10.89 -28.61 -10.33
CA GLN A 574 12.16 -28.06 -9.82
C GLN A 574 13.17 -27.84 -10.94
N ALA A 575 13.33 -28.81 -11.85
CA ALA A 575 14.24 -28.69 -12.99
C ALA A 575 13.87 -27.52 -13.92
N ALA A 576 12.58 -27.20 -14.07
CA ALA A 576 12.12 -26.04 -14.82
C ALA A 576 12.59 -24.72 -14.20
N VAL A 577 12.50 -24.59 -12.87
CA VAL A 577 13.03 -23.42 -12.15
C VAL A 577 14.52 -23.25 -12.41
N LEU A 578 15.30 -24.33 -12.30
CA LEU A 578 16.74 -24.28 -12.56
C LEU A 578 17.05 -23.94 -14.03
N ALA A 579 16.30 -24.49 -14.97
CA ALA A 579 16.46 -24.21 -16.40
C ALA A 579 16.28 -22.72 -16.68
N VAL A 580 15.28 -22.08 -16.07
CA VAL A 580 15.04 -20.63 -16.18
C VAL A 580 16.20 -19.83 -15.57
N GLU A 581 16.65 -20.19 -14.36
CA GLU A 581 17.74 -19.48 -13.66
C GLU A 581 19.09 -19.57 -14.37
N ASP A 582 19.40 -20.73 -14.96
CA ASP A 582 20.68 -20.99 -15.64
C ASP A 582 20.63 -20.68 -17.15
N GLY A 583 19.44 -20.45 -17.72
CA GLY A 583 19.27 -20.29 -19.17
C GLY A 583 19.58 -21.57 -19.97
N ASP A 584 19.35 -22.74 -19.36
CA ASP A 584 19.66 -24.05 -19.95
C ASP A 584 18.40 -24.82 -20.36
N LEU A 585 17.97 -24.61 -21.60
CA LEU A 585 16.84 -25.33 -22.19
C LEU A 585 17.09 -26.85 -22.29
N ASP A 586 18.35 -27.29 -22.40
CA ASP A 586 18.68 -28.71 -22.56
C ASP A 586 18.32 -29.52 -21.30
N LEU A 587 18.24 -28.87 -20.13
CA LEU A 587 17.78 -29.51 -18.89
C LEU A 587 16.32 -29.98 -19.01
N LEU A 588 15.44 -29.14 -19.56
CA LEU A 588 14.03 -29.49 -19.79
C LEU A 588 13.88 -30.57 -20.87
N HIS A 589 14.71 -30.51 -21.92
CA HIS A 589 14.79 -31.56 -22.91
C HIS A 589 15.25 -32.90 -22.30
N GLY A 590 16.25 -32.87 -21.42
CA GLY A 590 16.70 -34.04 -20.66
C GLY A 590 15.60 -34.62 -19.76
N MET A 591 14.83 -33.76 -19.08
CA MET A 591 13.68 -34.18 -18.27
C MET A 591 12.59 -34.83 -19.11
N ARG A 592 12.28 -34.30 -20.30
CA ARG A 592 11.38 -34.93 -21.26
C ARG A 592 11.82 -36.35 -21.59
N VAL A 593 13.09 -36.53 -21.97
CA VAL A 593 13.64 -37.84 -22.33
C VAL A 593 13.55 -38.81 -21.15
N LEU A 594 13.94 -38.37 -19.95
CA LEU A 594 13.88 -39.18 -18.73
C LEU A 594 12.43 -39.59 -18.40
N SER A 595 11.48 -38.66 -18.40
CA SER A 595 10.06 -38.95 -18.16
C SER A 595 9.50 -39.98 -19.16
N THR A 596 9.83 -39.85 -20.45
CA THR A 596 9.39 -40.82 -21.47
C THR A 596 10.03 -42.20 -21.32
N SER A 597 11.20 -42.29 -20.70
CA SER A 597 11.92 -43.56 -20.51
C SER A 597 11.55 -44.30 -19.21
N LEU A 598 11.18 -43.56 -18.16
CA LEU A 598 10.97 -44.09 -16.80
C LEU A 598 9.49 -44.36 -16.45
N LEU A 599 8.55 -43.81 -17.22
CA LEU A 599 7.11 -43.91 -16.99
C LEU A 599 6.41 -44.66 -18.13
N GLU A 600 5.38 -45.42 -17.78
CA GLU A 600 4.48 -45.99 -18.78
C GLU A 600 3.72 -44.90 -19.55
N ARG A 601 3.28 -45.23 -20.78
CA ARG A 601 2.72 -44.27 -21.75
C ARG A 601 1.58 -43.40 -21.18
N ASP A 602 0.69 -44.00 -20.41
CA ASP A 602 -0.49 -43.32 -19.87
C ASP A 602 -0.13 -42.35 -18.73
N TYR A 603 0.91 -42.65 -17.95
CA TYR A 603 1.39 -41.83 -16.83
C TYR A 603 2.45 -40.80 -17.25
N CYS A 604 3.15 -41.06 -18.36
CA CYS A 604 4.08 -40.12 -18.97
C CYS A 604 3.40 -38.80 -19.36
N LEU A 605 2.12 -38.83 -19.75
CA LEU A 605 1.35 -37.63 -20.11
C LEU A 605 1.29 -36.60 -18.99
N PHE A 606 1.19 -37.04 -17.73
CA PHE A 606 1.21 -36.15 -16.57
C PHE A 606 2.54 -35.41 -16.43
N ALA A 607 3.66 -36.14 -16.48
CA ALA A 607 5.00 -35.56 -16.41
C ALA A 607 5.29 -34.65 -17.62
N MET A 608 4.81 -35.02 -18.82
CA MET A 608 4.93 -34.18 -20.02
C MET A 608 4.17 -32.86 -19.89
N GLY A 609 3.02 -32.84 -19.22
CA GLY A 609 2.32 -31.60 -18.89
C GLY A 609 3.16 -30.65 -18.04
N LYS A 610 3.94 -31.19 -17.07
CA LYS A 610 4.89 -30.41 -16.28
C LYS A 610 6.07 -29.90 -17.11
N VAL A 611 6.58 -30.70 -18.05
CA VAL A 611 7.63 -30.26 -18.98
C VAL A 611 7.12 -29.11 -19.86
N ILE A 612 5.90 -29.21 -20.42
CA ILE A 612 5.28 -28.13 -21.21
C ILE A 612 5.20 -26.85 -20.37
N HIS A 613 4.73 -26.94 -19.13
CA HIS A 613 4.66 -25.78 -18.24
C HIS A 613 6.04 -25.15 -18.00
N GLY A 614 7.07 -25.99 -17.77
CA GLY A 614 8.45 -25.53 -17.63
C GLY A 614 8.99 -24.83 -18.89
N LEU A 615 8.68 -25.35 -20.08
CA LEU A 615 9.06 -24.74 -21.35
C LEU A 615 8.34 -23.40 -21.58
N ILE A 616 7.08 -23.27 -21.15
CA ILE A 616 6.33 -22.01 -21.18
C ILE A 616 6.98 -20.98 -20.25
N MET A 617 7.26 -21.35 -19.00
CA MET A 617 7.95 -20.46 -18.05
C MET A 617 9.30 -19.99 -18.59
N TYR A 618 10.10 -20.92 -19.14
CA TYR A 618 11.36 -20.60 -19.80
C TYR A 618 11.17 -19.66 -21.00
N GLY A 619 10.18 -19.94 -21.85
CA GLY A 619 9.87 -19.12 -23.01
C GLY A 619 9.55 -17.68 -22.65
N ILE A 620 8.75 -17.47 -21.60
CA ILE A 620 8.36 -16.13 -21.11
C ILE A 620 9.58 -15.40 -20.52
N GLU A 621 10.29 -16.01 -19.57
CA GLU A 621 11.38 -15.36 -18.82
C GLU A 621 12.62 -15.09 -19.70
N GLN A 622 12.94 -16.00 -20.62
CA GLN A 622 14.10 -15.87 -21.53
C GLN A 622 13.73 -15.32 -22.92
N LEU A 623 12.48 -14.90 -23.13
CA LEU A 623 11.94 -14.41 -24.41
C LEU A 623 12.20 -15.37 -25.60
N SER A 624 12.12 -16.68 -25.33
CA SER A 624 12.51 -17.74 -26.27
C SER A 624 11.29 -18.35 -26.97
N LEU A 625 11.04 -17.94 -28.21
CA LEU A 625 10.01 -18.56 -29.06
C LEU A 625 10.30 -20.04 -29.30
N ARG A 626 11.57 -20.42 -29.43
CA ARG A 626 11.98 -21.82 -29.62
C ARG A 626 11.51 -22.73 -28.48
N ALA A 627 11.48 -22.24 -27.24
CA ALA A 627 10.99 -23.02 -26.10
C ALA A 627 9.46 -23.22 -26.16
N LEU A 628 8.73 -22.18 -26.58
CA LEU A 628 7.29 -22.26 -26.80
C LEU A 628 6.95 -23.18 -27.98
N ASP A 629 7.73 -23.15 -29.06
CA ASP A 629 7.56 -24.04 -30.21
C ASP A 629 7.80 -25.51 -29.82
N GLU A 630 8.78 -25.78 -28.98
CA GLU A 630 8.99 -27.14 -28.44
C GLU A 630 7.81 -27.57 -27.56
N ALA A 631 7.25 -26.66 -26.75
CA ALA A 631 6.04 -26.93 -25.97
C ALA A 631 4.83 -27.22 -26.86
N ALA A 632 4.63 -26.45 -27.95
CA ALA A 632 3.59 -26.67 -28.94
C ALA A 632 3.74 -28.02 -29.65
N GLN A 633 4.97 -28.39 -30.02
CA GLN A 633 5.26 -29.70 -30.61
C GLN A 633 4.91 -30.85 -29.65
N ILE A 634 5.27 -30.73 -28.36
CA ILE A 634 4.92 -31.74 -27.36
C ILE A 634 3.40 -31.80 -27.17
N LEU A 635 2.74 -30.64 -27.10
CA LEU A 635 1.28 -30.55 -26.98
C LEU A 635 0.55 -31.24 -28.14
N SER A 636 1.07 -31.16 -29.37
CA SER A 636 0.49 -31.85 -30.52
C SER A 636 0.64 -33.37 -30.48
N GLN A 637 1.56 -33.90 -29.66
CA GLN A 637 1.79 -35.34 -29.48
C GLN A 637 0.88 -35.96 -28.40
N ILE A 638 0.17 -35.15 -27.60
CA ILE A 638 -0.74 -35.62 -26.55
C ILE A 638 -2.04 -36.11 -27.19
N SER A 639 -2.35 -37.40 -27.01
CA SER A 639 -3.57 -38.02 -27.57
C SER A 639 -4.86 -37.67 -26.80
N ASP A 640 -4.77 -37.22 -25.55
CA ASP A 640 -5.92 -36.87 -24.71
C ASP A 640 -6.42 -35.45 -25.00
N PRO A 641 -7.62 -35.27 -25.59
CA PRO A 641 -8.15 -33.96 -25.93
C PRO A 641 -8.42 -33.05 -24.73
N SER A 642 -8.70 -33.64 -23.56
CA SER A 642 -9.01 -32.85 -22.35
C SER A 642 -7.76 -32.20 -21.77
N LEU A 643 -6.68 -32.98 -21.65
CA LEU A 643 -5.36 -32.50 -21.22
C LEU A 643 -4.75 -31.54 -22.25
N GLN A 644 -4.93 -31.82 -23.55
CA GLN A 644 -4.46 -30.94 -24.61
C GLN A 644 -5.12 -29.55 -24.51
N ARG A 645 -6.44 -29.48 -24.24
CA ARG A 645 -7.13 -28.20 -23.99
C ARG A 645 -6.62 -27.48 -22.75
N GLN A 646 -6.40 -28.23 -21.66
CA GLN A 646 -5.92 -27.66 -20.40
C GLN A 646 -4.52 -27.02 -20.55
N LEU A 647 -3.66 -27.59 -21.40
CA LEU A 647 -2.29 -27.12 -21.62
C LEU A 647 -2.15 -26.11 -22.77
N ALA A 648 -3.13 -26.03 -23.68
CA ALA A 648 -3.14 -25.07 -24.78
C ALA A 648 -3.26 -23.62 -24.30
N ASP A 649 -4.14 -23.37 -23.32
CA ASP A 649 -4.43 -22.01 -22.84
C ASP A 649 -3.20 -21.31 -22.21
N PRO A 650 -2.43 -21.93 -21.30
CA PRO A 650 -1.17 -21.37 -20.81
C PRO A 650 -0.12 -21.16 -21.89
N LEU A 651 -0.11 -22.01 -22.94
CA LEU A 651 0.82 -21.88 -24.05
C LEU A 651 0.48 -20.67 -24.94
N ILE A 652 -0.81 -20.47 -25.25
CA ILE A 652 -1.30 -19.30 -25.98
C ILE A 652 -0.98 -18.02 -25.21
N GLU A 653 -1.25 -17.99 -23.90
CA GLU A 653 -0.83 -16.89 -23.02
C GLU A 653 0.68 -16.65 -23.08
N GLY A 654 1.49 -17.72 -23.07
CA GLY A 654 2.94 -17.63 -23.21
C GLY A 654 3.38 -16.94 -24.50
N TYR A 655 2.81 -17.32 -25.64
CA TYR A 655 3.09 -16.65 -26.92
C TYR A 655 2.65 -15.18 -26.92
N VAL A 656 1.48 -14.86 -26.37
CA VAL A 656 0.98 -13.47 -26.26
C VAL A 656 1.91 -12.63 -25.38
N ARG A 657 2.37 -13.15 -24.23
CA ARG A 657 3.32 -12.46 -23.34
C ARG A 657 4.67 -12.25 -24.01
N VAL A 658 5.24 -13.29 -24.63
CA VAL A 658 6.52 -13.19 -25.35
C VAL A 658 6.42 -12.21 -26.52
N GLY A 659 5.37 -12.29 -27.33
CA GLY A 659 5.12 -11.34 -28.43
C GLY A 659 5.01 -9.89 -27.94
N SER A 660 4.31 -9.67 -26.82
CA SER A 660 4.16 -8.33 -26.22
C SER A 660 5.49 -7.78 -25.70
N LEU A 661 6.30 -8.63 -25.06
CA LEU A 661 7.64 -8.26 -24.58
C LEU A 661 8.61 -8.01 -25.74
N GLN A 662 8.54 -8.79 -26.82
CA GLN A 662 9.34 -8.57 -28.02
C GLN A 662 8.96 -7.25 -28.71
N ALA A 663 7.67 -6.94 -28.84
CA ALA A 663 7.22 -5.65 -29.35
C ALA A 663 7.75 -4.48 -28.50
N ALA A 664 7.71 -4.62 -27.17
CA ALA A 664 8.24 -3.63 -26.24
C ALA A 664 9.77 -3.44 -26.34
N ASP A 665 10.55 -4.51 -26.49
CA ASP A 665 12.01 -4.44 -26.67
C ASP A 665 12.36 -3.77 -28.01
N GLN A 666 11.59 -4.03 -29.07
CA GLN A 666 11.80 -3.37 -30.37
C GLN A 666 11.51 -1.86 -30.32
N LEU A 667 10.44 -1.44 -29.63
CA LEU A 667 10.14 -0.03 -29.37
C LEU A 667 11.31 0.67 -28.65
N SER A 668 11.84 0.03 -27.60
CA SER A 668 12.94 0.57 -26.79
C SER A 668 14.24 0.76 -27.59
N ARG A 669 14.42 0.00 -28.68
CA ARG A 669 15.62 0.04 -29.54
C ARG A 669 15.50 1.03 -30.71
N GLY A 670 14.35 1.69 -30.90
CA GLY A 670 14.16 2.72 -31.94
C GLY A 670 14.37 2.22 -33.37
N LYS A 671 14.05 0.97 -33.67
CA LYS A 671 14.30 0.37 -35.00
C LYS A 671 13.23 0.80 -36.01
N ALA A 672 13.65 1.21 -37.20
CA ALA A 672 12.78 1.56 -38.34
C ALA A 672 11.99 0.38 -38.97
N ARG A 673 11.94 -0.79 -38.31
CA ARG A 673 11.26 -2.02 -38.79
C ARG A 673 10.60 -2.76 -37.63
N ILE A 674 9.66 -2.09 -36.96
CA ILE A 674 9.01 -2.58 -35.73
C ILE A 674 8.06 -3.77 -36.00
N PHE A 675 7.66 -3.98 -37.26
CA PHE A 675 6.77 -5.07 -37.65
C PHE A 675 7.49 -6.37 -38.08
N ASP A 676 8.80 -6.34 -38.32
CA ASP A 676 9.57 -7.51 -38.75
C ASP A 676 9.59 -8.58 -37.64
N GLY A 677 8.90 -9.71 -37.87
CA GLY A 677 8.82 -10.85 -36.93
C GLY A 677 8.00 -10.58 -35.66
N MET A 678 7.43 -9.37 -35.49
CA MET A 678 6.66 -9.00 -34.29
C MET A 678 5.32 -9.74 -34.21
N MET A 679 4.68 -9.97 -35.37
CA MET A 679 3.35 -10.61 -35.43
C MET A 679 3.40 -12.14 -35.30
N GLU A 680 4.55 -12.76 -35.56
CA GLU A 680 4.70 -14.24 -35.60
C GLU A 680 4.20 -14.93 -34.30
N PRO A 681 4.54 -14.47 -33.08
CA PRO A 681 4.04 -15.10 -31.86
C PRO A 681 2.52 -15.00 -31.71
N PHE A 682 1.94 -13.86 -32.12
CA PHE A 682 0.51 -13.63 -32.03
C PHE A 682 -0.28 -14.44 -33.06
N GLU A 683 0.26 -14.63 -34.26
CA GLU A 683 -0.34 -15.47 -35.29
C GLU A 683 -0.33 -16.95 -34.88
N ILE A 684 0.77 -17.44 -34.30
CA ILE A 684 0.86 -18.81 -33.75
C ILE A 684 -0.14 -18.98 -32.61
N ALA A 685 -0.22 -18.01 -31.69
CA ALA A 685 -1.19 -18.00 -30.60
C ALA A 685 -2.64 -18.05 -31.12
N LEU A 686 -2.97 -17.27 -32.15
CA LEU A 686 -4.30 -17.27 -32.77
C LEU A 686 -4.63 -18.60 -33.44
N ALA A 687 -3.68 -19.20 -34.18
CA ALA A 687 -3.87 -20.50 -34.81
C ALA A 687 -4.08 -21.62 -33.76
N LEU A 688 -3.33 -21.58 -32.65
CA LEU A 688 -3.54 -22.49 -31.52
C LEU A 688 -4.91 -22.29 -30.88
N LEU A 689 -5.34 -21.04 -30.67
CA LEU A 689 -6.67 -20.73 -30.14
C LEU A 689 -7.78 -21.32 -31.03
N GLN A 690 -7.73 -21.11 -32.34
CA GLN A 690 -8.73 -21.58 -33.29
C GLN A 690 -8.80 -23.11 -33.41
N THR A 691 -7.70 -23.81 -33.16
CA THR A 691 -7.63 -25.28 -33.28
C THR A 691 -7.90 -26.02 -31.97
N SER A 692 -7.65 -25.39 -30.82
CA SER A 692 -7.73 -26.05 -29.51
C SER A 692 -8.96 -25.67 -28.67
N VAL A 693 -9.59 -24.51 -28.91
CA VAL A 693 -10.69 -23.99 -28.09
C VAL A 693 -12.05 -24.10 -28.81
N PRO A 694 -13.13 -24.52 -28.12
CA PRO A 694 -14.48 -24.50 -28.70
C PRO A 694 -14.92 -23.10 -29.12
N ARG A 695 -15.69 -23.01 -30.20
CA ARG A 695 -16.13 -21.71 -30.76
C ARG A 695 -16.89 -20.85 -29.75
N GLU A 696 -17.65 -21.45 -28.84
CA GLU A 696 -18.41 -20.71 -27.83
C GLU A 696 -17.52 -20.03 -26.79
N GLU A 697 -16.27 -20.47 -26.60
CA GLU A 697 -15.35 -19.96 -25.59
C GLU A 697 -14.31 -18.96 -26.15
N ILE A 698 -14.20 -18.85 -27.47
CA ILE A 698 -13.19 -18.01 -28.15
C ILE A 698 -13.29 -16.55 -27.71
N SER A 699 -14.49 -15.97 -27.60
CA SER A 699 -14.64 -14.55 -27.22
C SER A 699 -14.15 -14.27 -25.80
N ILE A 700 -14.42 -15.18 -24.85
CA ILE A 700 -13.96 -15.09 -23.47
C ILE A 700 -12.43 -15.24 -23.38
N LYS A 701 -11.84 -16.16 -24.15
CA LYS A 701 -10.39 -16.33 -24.20
C LYS A 701 -9.68 -15.12 -24.81
N ILE A 702 -10.20 -14.59 -25.92
CA ILE A 702 -9.68 -13.35 -26.53
C ILE A 702 -9.69 -12.20 -25.52
N ALA A 703 -10.76 -12.07 -24.73
CA ALA A 703 -10.82 -11.04 -23.68
C ALA A 703 -9.64 -11.13 -22.70
N SER A 704 -9.29 -12.35 -22.27
CA SER A 704 -8.16 -12.57 -21.36
C SER A 704 -6.80 -12.25 -21.99
N TYR A 705 -6.60 -12.56 -23.27
CA TYR A 705 -5.36 -12.23 -23.98
C TYR A 705 -5.23 -10.74 -24.28
N VAL A 706 -6.35 -10.07 -24.59
CA VAL A 706 -6.43 -8.61 -24.70
C VAL A 706 -6.05 -7.95 -23.37
N ASP A 707 -6.51 -8.50 -22.25
CA ASP A 707 -6.15 -7.97 -20.92
C ASP A 707 -4.65 -8.05 -20.64
N ILE A 708 -4.00 -9.17 -20.99
CA ILE A 708 -2.54 -9.29 -20.92
C ILE A 708 -1.86 -8.21 -21.78
N MET A 709 -2.28 -8.03 -23.04
CA MET A 709 -1.70 -7.01 -23.92
C MET A 709 -1.94 -5.59 -23.40
N LEU A 710 -3.09 -5.32 -22.77
CA LEU A 710 -3.42 -4.02 -22.17
C LEU A 710 -2.52 -3.67 -20.99
N GLU A 711 -2.09 -4.65 -20.19
CA GLU A 711 -1.09 -4.44 -19.14
C GLU A 711 0.20 -3.85 -19.72
N TYR A 712 0.68 -4.37 -20.86
CA TYR A 712 1.86 -3.84 -21.54
C TYR A 712 1.60 -2.46 -22.16
N THR A 713 0.43 -2.22 -22.74
CA THR A 713 0.05 -0.89 -23.26
C THR A 713 0.14 0.19 -22.19
N GLN A 714 -0.31 -0.09 -20.96
CA GLN A 714 -0.26 0.89 -19.87
C GLN A 714 1.19 1.22 -19.45
N VAL A 715 2.10 0.25 -19.53
CA VAL A 715 3.51 0.42 -19.18
C VAL A 715 4.27 1.19 -20.26
N TYR A 716 4.13 0.79 -21.53
CA TYR A 716 4.92 1.34 -22.63
C TYR A 716 4.25 2.53 -23.37
N ARG A 717 2.94 2.75 -23.15
CA ARG A 717 2.14 3.84 -23.73
C ARG A 717 2.23 3.97 -25.25
N SER A 718 2.35 2.85 -25.96
CA SER A 718 2.50 2.84 -27.42
C SER A 718 1.24 2.33 -28.12
N PRO A 719 0.82 2.93 -29.25
CA PRO A 719 -0.32 2.46 -30.04
C PRO A 719 -0.05 1.11 -30.72
N ILE A 720 1.19 0.61 -30.76
CA ILE A 720 1.54 -0.61 -31.49
C ILE A 720 0.77 -1.85 -31.02
N PHE A 721 0.43 -1.93 -29.73
CA PHE A 721 -0.30 -3.06 -29.16
C PHE A 721 -1.75 -3.14 -29.65
N ALA A 722 -2.28 -2.07 -30.27
CA ALA A 722 -3.58 -2.12 -30.93
C ALA A 722 -3.60 -3.12 -32.10
N VAL A 723 -2.46 -3.39 -32.74
CA VAL A 723 -2.35 -4.31 -33.87
C VAL A 723 -2.69 -5.76 -33.47
N PRO A 724 -1.97 -6.40 -32.52
CA PRO A 724 -2.32 -7.75 -32.10
C PRO A 724 -3.69 -7.80 -31.38
N MET A 725 -4.09 -6.77 -30.62
CA MET A 725 -5.44 -6.75 -30.04
C MET A 725 -6.54 -6.78 -31.11
N THR A 726 -6.34 -6.06 -32.21
CA THR A 726 -7.26 -6.08 -33.36
C THR A 726 -7.26 -7.44 -34.04
N LEU A 727 -6.08 -8.03 -34.25
CA LEU A 727 -5.93 -9.38 -34.81
C LEU A 727 -6.80 -10.40 -34.07
N PHE A 728 -6.73 -10.44 -32.73
CA PHE A 728 -7.57 -11.33 -31.94
C PHE A 728 -9.06 -10.92 -31.97
N SER A 729 -9.36 -9.64 -31.76
CA SER A 729 -10.75 -9.17 -31.62
C SER A 729 -11.61 -9.40 -32.86
N LEU A 730 -11.00 -9.36 -34.05
CA LEU A 730 -11.70 -9.62 -35.32
C LEU A 730 -12.11 -11.10 -35.50
N GLU A 731 -11.60 -12.03 -34.70
CA GLU A 731 -12.00 -13.44 -34.70
C GLU A 731 -13.25 -13.72 -33.85
N ILE A 732 -13.79 -12.72 -33.15
CA ILE A 732 -15.04 -12.84 -32.40
C ILE A 732 -16.22 -12.88 -33.39
N GLU A 733 -16.90 -14.02 -33.51
CA GLU A 733 -18.04 -14.19 -34.44
C GLU A 733 -19.23 -13.27 -34.09
N GLY A 734 -19.53 -13.07 -32.80
CA GLY A 734 -20.66 -12.28 -32.33
C GLY A 734 -20.48 -10.76 -32.54
N ASN A 735 -21.35 -10.13 -33.35
CA ASN A 735 -21.26 -8.69 -33.66
C ASN A 735 -21.27 -7.78 -32.42
N TYR A 736 -22.15 -8.04 -31.44
CA TYR A 736 -22.23 -7.22 -30.22
C TYR A 736 -20.98 -7.38 -29.34
N GLU A 737 -20.49 -8.61 -29.17
CA GLU A 737 -19.30 -8.91 -28.38
C GLU A 737 -18.04 -8.31 -29.00
N ARG A 738 -17.89 -8.43 -30.33
CA ARG A 738 -16.78 -7.84 -31.07
C ARG A 738 -16.77 -6.31 -30.95
N THR A 739 -17.91 -5.66 -31.19
CA THR A 739 -18.03 -4.20 -31.05
C THR A 739 -17.69 -3.75 -29.63
N ALA A 740 -18.19 -4.46 -28.61
CA ALA A 740 -17.88 -4.15 -27.21
C ALA A 740 -16.39 -4.33 -26.89
N MET A 741 -15.74 -5.36 -27.44
CA MET A 741 -14.30 -5.60 -27.27
C MET A 741 -13.48 -4.46 -27.88
N ILE A 742 -13.78 -4.07 -29.12
CA ILE A 742 -13.05 -2.99 -29.81
C ILE A 742 -13.26 -1.66 -29.08
N GLN A 743 -14.50 -1.33 -28.69
CA GLN A 743 -14.76 -0.13 -27.89
C GLN A 743 -13.98 -0.13 -26.57
N ARG A 744 -13.93 -1.27 -25.87
CA ARG A 744 -13.13 -1.43 -24.65
C ARG A 744 -11.64 -1.15 -24.94
N ILE A 745 -11.07 -1.73 -25.99
CA ILE A 745 -9.68 -1.50 -26.38
C ILE A 745 -9.42 -0.01 -26.64
N LEU A 746 -10.29 0.66 -27.39
CA LEU A 746 -10.16 2.08 -27.73
C LEU A 746 -10.13 3.01 -26.51
N THR A 747 -10.75 2.64 -25.39
CA THR A 747 -10.67 3.45 -24.15
C THR A 747 -9.25 3.58 -23.60
N PHE A 748 -8.33 2.66 -23.95
CA PHE A 748 -6.92 2.74 -23.56
C PHE A 748 -6.07 3.57 -24.53
N PHE A 749 -6.62 3.93 -25.69
CA PHE A 749 -5.94 4.70 -26.74
C PHE A 749 -6.56 6.08 -26.95
N THR A 750 -7.35 6.59 -25.99
CA THR A 750 -8.07 7.88 -26.13
C THR A 750 -7.14 9.07 -26.42
N SER A 751 -5.89 9.04 -25.96
CA SER A 751 -4.90 10.08 -26.31
C SER A 751 -4.56 10.13 -27.80
N TYR A 752 -4.69 9.01 -28.51
CA TYR A 752 -4.40 8.87 -29.93
C TYR A 752 -5.65 9.04 -30.80
N THR A 753 -6.84 8.79 -30.24
CA THR A 753 -8.10 8.76 -30.99
C THR A 753 -9.00 9.98 -30.76
N LYS A 754 -8.66 10.87 -29.82
CA LYS A 754 -9.47 12.07 -29.48
C LYS A 754 -9.70 13.01 -30.67
N GLU A 755 -8.84 12.96 -31.66
CA GLU A 755 -8.86 13.83 -32.84
C GLU A 755 -9.66 13.24 -34.00
N PHE A 756 -10.12 11.98 -33.89
CA PHE A 756 -10.89 11.35 -34.95
C PHE A 756 -12.37 11.76 -34.85
N ASP A 757 -12.89 12.36 -35.92
CA ASP A 757 -14.27 12.83 -36.03
C ASP A 757 -15.23 11.68 -36.42
N SER A 758 -15.09 10.52 -35.77
CA SER A 758 -15.95 9.36 -35.99
C SER A 758 -16.35 8.69 -34.67
N ALA A 759 -17.62 8.29 -34.59
CA ALA A 759 -18.16 7.50 -33.49
C ALA A 759 -18.16 5.99 -33.78
N ASP A 760 -17.76 5.56 -34.99
CA ASP A 760 -17.71 4.16 -35.36
C ASP A 760 -16.41 3.52 -34.83
N PRO A 761 -16.48 2.54 -33.92
CA PRO A 761 -15.28 1.97 -33.31
C PRO A 761 -14.38 1.23 -34.30
N TYR A 762 -14.92 0.71 -35.41
CA TYR A 762 -14.12 0.03 -36.41
C TYR A 762 -13.30 1.01 -37.24
N GLU A 763 -13.91 2.13 -37.63
CA GLU A 763 -13.22 3.22 -38.33
C GLU A 763 -12.12 3.86 -37.47
N VAL A 764 -12.46 4.19 -36.22
CA VAL A 764 -11.52 4.77 -35.25
C VAL A 764 -10.32 3.84 -35.02
N THR A 765 -10.55 2.52 -34.96
CA THR A 765 -9.45 1.54 -34.82
C THR A 765 -8.61 1.47 -36.09
N ALA A 766 -9.22 1.52 -37.28
CA ALA A 766 -8.46 1.49 -38.53
C ALA A 766 -7.53 2.70 -38.67
N TYR A 767 -8.00 3.90 -38.34
CA TYR A 767 -7.16 5.10 -38.32
C TYR A 767 -6.10 5.07 -37.21
N LEU A 768 -6.40 4.45 -36.06
CA LEU A 768 -5.40 4.21 -35.02
C LEU A 768 -4.26 3.32 -35.56
N LEU A 769 -4.59 2.26 -36.32
CA LEU A 769 -3.60 1.38 -36.94
C LEU A 769 -2.79 2.09 -38.04
N GLU A 770 -3.46 2.91 -38.86
CA GLU A 770 -2.83 3.73 -39.90
C GLU A 770 -1.79 4.70 -39.32
N GLY A 771 -2.12 5.33 -38.18
CA GLY A 771 -1.27 6.30 -37.49
C GLY A 771 -0.03 5.71 -36.80
N ILE A 772 0.12 4.37 -36.76
CA ILE A 772 1.34 3.74 -36.24
C ILE A 772 2.46 3.90 -37.27
N GLU A 773 3.63 4.33 -36.83
CA GLU A 773 4.81 4.49 -37.70
C GLU A 773 5.11 3.18 -38.47
N GLY A 774 5.07 3.25 -39.80
CA GLY A 774 5.24 2.09 -40.69
C GLY A 774 4.02 1.18 -40.85
N GLY A 775 2.90 1.48 -40.17
CA GLY A 775 1.65 0.71 -40.25
C GLY A 775 1.04 0.70 -41.65
N ALA A 776 0.89 1.88 -42.26
CA ALA A 776 0.37 2.04 -43.63
C ALA A 776 1.22 1.37 -44.73
N THR A 777 2.45 0.94 -44.41
CA THR A 777 3.36 0.25 -45.34
C THR A 777 3.54 -1.24 -45.01
N THR A 778 2.78 -1.76 -44.05
CA THR A 778 2.93 -3.14 -43.55
C THR A 778 1.71 -3.97 -43.91
N GLN A 779 1.90 -5.03 -44.71
CA GLN A 779 0.82 -5.86 -45.23
C GLN A 779 -0.11 -6.45 -44.15
N PRO A 780 0.38 -7.04 -43.04
CA PRO A 780 -0.51 -7.48 -41.94
C PRO A 780 -1.42 -6.37 -41.37
N VAL A 781 -0.92 -5.14 -41.27
CA VAL A 781 -1.69 -4.01 -40.74
C VAL A 781 -2.74 -3.58 -41.75
N LEU A 782 -2.38 -3.49 -43.03
CA LEU A 782 -3.32 -3.17 -44.12
C LEU A 782 -4.47 -4.20 -44.21
N GLU A 783 -4.18 -5.49 -44.00
CA GLU A 783 -5.21 -6.52 -43.97
C GLU A 783 -6.16 -6.38 -42.76
N LEU A 784 -5.63 -6.02 -41.58
CA LEU A 784 -6.48 -5.73 -40.41
C LEU A 784 -7.35 -4.49 -40.64
N MET A 785 -6.79 -3.42 -41.20
CA MET A 785 -7.56 -2.23 -41.58
C MET A 785 -8.66 -2.55 -42.58
N TYR A 786 -8.37 -3.41 -43.57
CA TYR A 786 -9.36 -3.87 -44.55
C TYR A 786 -10.55 -4.55 -43.85
N ARG A 787 -10.27 -5.53 -42.99
CA ARG A 787 -11.30 -6.23 -42.21
C ARG A 787 -12.08 -5.30 -41.28
N LEU A 788 -11.43 -4.29 -40.70
CA LEU A 788 -12.10 -3.28 -39.87
C LEU A 788 -13.09 -2.46 -40.70
N PHE A 789 -12.68 -1.92 -41.85
CA PHE A 789 -13.58 -1.13 -42.69
C PHE A 789 -14.78 -1.95 -43.22
N GLU A 790 -14.64 -3.27 -43.45
CA GLU A 790 -15.79 -4.12 -43.79
C GLU A 790 -16.90 -4.08 -42.72
N HIS A 791 -16.54 -3.81 -41.46
CA HIS A 791 -17.46 -3.70 -40.34
C HIS A 791 -17.92 -2.27 -40.03
N THR A 792 -17.31 -1.22 -40.61
CA THR A 792 -17.71 0.18 -40.44
C THR A 792 -19.10 0.42 -40.98
N GLY A 793 -20.02 0.94 -40.16
CA GLY A 793 -21.43 1.13 -40.49
C GLY A 793 -21.69 2.24 -41.51
N ASP A 794 -20.93 3.34 -41.44
CA ASP A 794 -21.05 4.44 -42.40
C ASP A 794 -20.48 4.03 -43.77
N VAL A 795 -21.32 4.15 -44.79
CA VAL A 795 -20.99 3.70 -46.15
C VAL A 795 -19.87 4.58 -46.72
N TYR A 796 -19.88 5.88 -46.48
CA TYR A 796 -18.87 6.76 -47.05
C TYR A 796 -17.49 6.51 -46.41
N ALA A 797 -17.44 6.44 -45.08
CA ALA A 797 -16.23 6.12 -44.32
C ALA A 797 -15.63 4.77 -44.72
N ARG A 798 -16.48 3.73 -44.84
CA ARG A 798 -16.06 2.40 -45.31
C ARG A 798 -15.34 2.49 -46.65
N TYR A 799 -15.98 3.09 -47.66
CA TYR A 799 -15.39 3.15 -49.00
C TYR A 799 -14.16 4.04 -49.07
N SER A 800 -14.17 5.19 -48.38
CA SER A 800 -13.01 6.08 -48.28
C SER A 800 -11.81 5.38 -47.66
N GLY A 801 -12.01 4.65 -46.55
CA GLY A 801 -10.99 3.84 -45.91
C GLY A 801 -10.45 2.74 -46.82
N MET A 802 -11.33 2.05 -47.54
CA MET A 802 -10.93 1.02 -48.51
C MET A 802 -10.10 1.60 -49.66
N TYR A 803 -10.40 2.82 -50.13
CA TYR A 803 -9.58 3.50 -51.14
C TYR A 803 -8.16 3.79 -50.65
N ARG A 804 -8.02 4.22 -49.39
CA ARG A 804 -6.70 4.43 -48.79
C ARG A 804 -5.89 3.13 -48.77
N ILE A 805 -6.52 2.01 -48.41
CA ILE A 805 -5.88 0.69 -48.40
C ILE A 805 -5.46 0.26 -49.81
N VAL A 806 -6.33 0.44 -50.81
CA VAL A 806 -6.02 0.15 -52.21
C VAL A 806 -4.82 0.98 -52.68
N SER A 807 -4.82 2.28 -52.38
CA SER A 807 -3.70 3.17 -52.71
C SER A 807 -2.40 2.71 -52.05
N ALA A 808 -2.45 2.31 -50.78
CA ALA A 808 -1.31 1.77 -50.06
C ALA A 808 -0.76 0.49 -50.70
N TYR A 809 -1.62 -0.46 -51.08
CA TYR A 809 -1.21 -1.68 -51.80
C TYR A 809 -0.59 -1.38 -53.16
N SER A 810 -1.15 -0.43 -53.92
CA SER A 810 -0.55 0.02 -55.18
C SER A 810 0.83 0.63 -54.99
N VAL A 811 1.07 1.42 -53.93
CA VAL A 811 2.39 1.96 -53.59
C VAL A 811 3.38 0.87 -53.20
N LEU A 812 2.91 -0.19 -52.53
CA LEU A 812 3.72 -1.37 -52.19
C LEU A 812 4.01 -2.28 -53.40
N GLY A 813 3.36 -2.05 -54.54
CA GLY A 813 3.50 -2.85 -55.76
C GLY A 813 2.67 -4.15 -55.76
N ASP A 814 1.71 -4.29 -54.84
CA ASP A 814 0.77 -5.42 -54.79
C ASP A 814 -0.52 -5.08 -55.57
N GLU A 815 -0.37 -5.00 -56.90
CA GLU A 815 -1.46 -4.64 -57.82
C GLU A 815 -2.60 -5.67 -57.81
N GLU A 816 -2.30 -6.95 -57.57
CA GLU A 816 -3.30 -8.03 -57.53
C GLU A 816 -4.27 -7.86 -56.35
N ARG A 817 -3.74 -7.53 -55.16
CA ARG A 817 -4.59 -7.26 -53.99
C ARG A 817 -5.39 -5.98 -54.15
N ALA A 818 -4.77 -4.92 -54.67
CA ALA A 818 -5.44 -3.66 -54.98
C ALA A 818 -6.60 -3.87 -55.96
N GLU A 819 -6.38 -4.60 -57.06
CA GLU A 819 -7.41 -4.92 -58.06
C GLU A 819 -8.58 -5.70 -57.45
N THR A 820 -8.27 -6.71 -56.62
CA THR A 820 -9.28 -7.55 -55.97
C THR A 820 -10.21 -6.71 -55.09
N ILE A 821 -9.66 -5.77 -54.32
CA ILE A 821 -10.45 -4.87 -53.47
C ILE A 821 -11.30 -3.93 -54.33
N ILE A 822 -10.72 -3.30 -55.36
CA ILE A 822 -11.45 -2.39 -56.28
C ILE A 822 -12.65 -3.10 -56.92
N ARG A 823 -12.48 -4.32 -57.44
CA ARG A 823 -13.58 -5.08 -58.06
C ARG A 823 -14.70 -5.38 -57.06
N ARG A 824 -14.35 -5.78 -55.83
CA ARG A 824 -15.34 -6.03 -54.77
C ARG A 824 -16.09 -4.76 -54.35
N LEU A 825 -15.42 -3.61 -54.32
CA LEU A 825 -16.08 -2.32 -54.07
C LEU A 825 -17.04 -1.96 -55.21
N HIS A 826 -16.64 -2.17 -56.47
CA HIS A 826 -17.51 -1.91 -57.63
C HIS A 826 -18.81 -2.73 -57.58
N GLU A 827 -18.73 -4.03 -57.27
CA GLU A 827 -19.90 -4.92 -57.15
C GLU A 827 -20.92 -4.45 -56.10
N THR A 828 -20.47 -3.71 -55.09
CA THR A 828 -21.29 -3.28 -53.95
C THR A 828 -21.84 -1.86 -54.08
N ILE A 829 -21.22 -0.98 -54.89
CA ILE A 829 -21.65 0.43 -55.05
C ILE A 829 -23.07 0.57 -55.60
N GLY A 830 -23.51 -0.35 -56.45
CA GLY A 830 -24.88 -0.34 -57.00
C GLY A 830 -25.98 -0.40 -55.93
N THR A 831 -25.65 -0.83 -54.70
CA THR A 831 -26.57 -0.91 -53.57
C THR A 831 -26.78 0.42 -52.83
N ILE A 832 -25.96 1.46 -53.12
CA ILE A 832 -26.01 2.76 -52.45
C ILE A 832 -27.20 3.57 -52.96
N SER A 833 -28.10 3.99 -52.06
CA SER A 833 -29.36 4.65 -52.41
C SER A 833 -29.21 6.08 -52.95
N GLU A 834 -28.13 6.78 -52.62
CA GLU A 834 -27.91 8.18 -53.00
C GLU A 834 -27.10 8.33 -54.29
N PRO A 835 -27.68 8.88 -55.39
CA PRO A 835 -26.97 9.06 -56.66
C PRO A 835 -25.70 9.92 -56.59
N PRO A 836 -25.64 11.05 -55.84
CA PRO A 836 -24.42 11.84 -55.75
C PRO A 836 -23.24 11.05 -55.15
N ILE A 837 -23.49 10.30 -54.07
CA ILE A 837 -22.48 9.47 -53.41
C ILE A 837 -22.01 8.36 -54.36
N ARG A 838 -22.94 7.72 -55.05
CA ARG A 838 -22.63 6.67 -56.03
C ARG A 838 -21.74 7.19 -57.16
N ALA A 839 -22.06 8.35 -57.73
CA ALA A 839 -21.27 8.95 -58.81
C ALA A 839 -19.85 9.31 -58.34
N ILE A 840 -19.69 9.82 -57.12
CA ILE A 840 -18.38 10.14 -56.53
C ILE A 840 -17.57 8.84 -56.35
N MET A 841 -18.13 7.83 -55.70
CA MET A 841 -17.42 6.56 -55.46
C MET A 841 -17.04 5.85 -56.76
N LEU A 842 -17.90 5.85 -57.78
CA LEU A 842 -17.55 5.30 -59.10
C LEU A 842 -16.41 6.10 -59.77
N SER A 843 -16.40 7.43 -59.61
CA SER A 843 -15.32 8.28 -60.11
C SER A 843 -13.99 7.95 -59.41
N ASP A 844 -14.00 7.80 -58.09
CA ASP A 844 -12.80 7.45 -57.31
C ASP A 844 -12.26 6.06 -57.67
N LEU A 845 -13.13 5.04 -57.79
CA LEU A 845 -12.74 3.71 -58.28
C LEU A 845 -12.16 3.78 -59.70
N ALA A 846 -12.74 4.58 -60.58
CA ALA A 846 -12.21 4.76 -61.93
C ALA A 846 -10.79 5.35 -61.89
N GLY A 847 -10.55 6.33 -61.01
CA GLY A 847 -9.24 6.91 -60.78
C GLY A 847 -8.20 5.91 -60.29
N LEU A 848 -8.55 5.05 -59.32
CA LEU A 848 -7.66 4.01 -58.79
C LEU A 848 -7.42 2.87 -59.79
N MET A 849 -8.47 2.44 -60.49
CA MET A 849 -8.38 1.40 -61.52
C MET A 849 -7.58 1.86 -62.73
N ALA A 850 -7.46 3.18 -62.96
CA ALA A 850 -6.72 3.75 -64.08
C ALA A 850 -5.26 3.27 -64.14
N GLY A 851 -4.62 3.03 -62.99
CA GLY A 851 -3.25 2.51 -62.93
C GLY A 851 -3.12 1.00 -63.18
N ILE A 852 -4.21 0.24 -63.10
CA ILE A 852 -4.23 -1.23 -63.13
C ILE A 852 -4.87 -1.75 -64.44
N ASP A 853 -6.11 -1.36 -64.72
CA ASP A 853 -6.85 -1.75 -65.95
C ASP A 853 -7.60 -0.54 -66.53
N HIS A 854 -7.02 0.06 -67.58
CA HIS A 854 -7.57 1.23 -68.25
C HIS A 854 -8.96 1.00 -68.85
N SER A 855 -9.26 -0.23 -69.30
CA SER A 855 -10.53 -0.54 -69.95
C SER A 855 -11.67 -0.56 -68.93
N THR A 856 -11.42 -1.20 -67.78
CA THR A 856 -12.35 -1.25 -66.66
C THR A 856 -12.53 0.13 -66.03
N ALA A 857 -11.45 0.90 -65.85
CA ALA A 857 -11.51 2.27 -65.35
C ALA A 857 -12.39 3.19 -66.21
N ARG A 858 -12.32 3.09 -67.55
CA ARG A 858 -13.21 3.85 -68.46
C ARG A 858 -14.67 3.42 -68.33
N SER A 859 -14.93 2.14 -68.06
CA SER A 859 -16.29 1.66 -67.79
C SER A 859 -16.86 2.27 -66.52
N TYR A 860 -16.07 2.34 -65.45
CA TYR A 860 -16.50 2.94 -64.17
C TYR A 860 -16.75 4.44 -64.30
N LEU A 861 -15.90 5.17 -65.03
CA LEU A 861 -16.12 6.59 -65.30
C LEU A 861 -17.40 6.83 -66.11
N ALA A 862 -17.71 5.97 -67.10
CA ALA A 862 -18.94 6.07 -67.86
C ALA A 862 -20.18 5.84 -66.99
N GLU A 863 -20.13 4.86 -66.09
CA GLU A 863 -21.21 4.58 -65.13
C GLU A 863 -21.41 5.75 -64.13
N ALA A 864 -20.31 6.36 -63.66
CA ALA A 864 -20.36 7.55 -62.83
C ALA A 864 -21.04 8.73 -63.55
N GLN A 865 -20.71 8.92 -64.84
CA GLN A 865 -21.29 9.96 -65.69
C GLN A 865 -22.79 9.74 -65.95
N GLU A 866 -23.23 8.50 -66.16
CA GLU A 866 -24.66 8.17 -66.29
C GLU A 866 -25.43 8.49 -64.99
N THR A 867 -24.79 8.25 -63.84
CA THR A 867 -25.38 8.54 -62.53
C THR A 867 -25.59 10.05 -62.30
N LEU A 868 -24.82 10.91 -62.97
CA LEU A 868 -24.92 12.36 -62.87
C LEU A 868 -26.31 12.91 -63.25
N GLU A 869 -27.05 12.23 -64.14
CA GLU A 869 -28.41 12.63 -64.53
C GLU A 869 -29.41 12.63 -63.36
N PHE A 870 -29.09 11.91 -62.28
CA PHE A 870 -29.92 11.77 -61.09
C PHE A 870 -29.42 12.60 -59.90
N VAL A 871 -28.40 13.43 -60.10
CA VAL A 871 -27.81 14.31 -59.07
C VAL A 871 -28.54 15.64 -59.04
N GLY A 872 -28.93 16.11 -57.85
CA GLY A 872 -29.56 17.42 -57.68
C GLY A 872 -28.58 18.59 -57.88
N GLN A 873 -29.10 19.75 -58.29
CA GLN A 873 -28.31 20.95 -58.64
C GLN A 873 -27.29 21.36 -57.56
N GLU A 874 -27.62 21.21 -56.27
CA GLU A 874 -26.73 21.60 -55.16
C GLU A 874 -25.42 20.81 -55.10
N ARG A 875 -25.40 19.55 -55.56
CA ARG A 875 -24.22 18.66 -55.50
C ARG A 875 -23.58 18.45 -56.87
N GLU A 876 -24.21 18.96 -57.93
CA GLU A 876 -23.81 18.71 -59.31
C GLU A 876 -22.40 19.23 -59.60
N ALA A 877 -22.05 20.44 -59.16
CA ALA A 877 -20.72 21.03 -59.29
C ALA A 877 -19.63 20.12 -58.69
N PHE A 878 -19.85 19.63 -57.48
CA PHE A 878 -18.91 18.77 -56.76
C PHE A 878 -18.76 17.39 -57.43
N VAL A 879 -19.86 16.77 -57.90
CA VAL A 879 -19.79 15.50 -58.63
C VAL A 879 -19.07 15.66 -59.97
N ARG A 880 -19.34 16.75 -60.71
CA ARG A 880 -18.62 17.08 -61.95
C ARG A 880 -17.12 17.26 -61.72
N LYS A 881 -16.72 17.89 -60.62
CA LYS A 881 -15.31 17.95 -60.20
C LYS A 881 -14.72 16.54 -60.07
N ASN A 882 -15.32 15.66 -59.27
CA ASN A 882 -14.80 14.31 -59.04
C ASN A 882 -14.67 13.48 -60.34
N LEU A 883 -15.64 13.60 -61.24
CA LEU A 883 -15.60 13.02 -62.59
C LEU A 883 -14.38 13.51 -63.40
N ILE A 884 -14.04 14.79 -63.30
CA ILE A 884 -12.86 15.38 -63.96
C ILE A 884 -11.57 14.86 -63.32
N TYR A 885 -11.50 14.71 -62.00
CA TYR A 885 -10.32 14.13 -61.31
C TYR A 885 -10.08 12.66 -61.72
N ALA A 886 -11.15 11.88 -61.88
CA ALA A 886 -11.07 10.52 -62.40
C ALA A 886 -10.58 10.50 -63.86
N ALA A 887 -11.10 11.39 -64.71
CA ALA A 887 -10.64 11.55 -66.10
C ALA A 887 -9.17 12.00 -66.19
N ARG A 888 -8.72 12.89 -65.29
CA ARG A 888 -7.30 13.27 -65.17
C ARG A 888 -6.43 12.06 -64.87
N SER A 889 -6.82 11.24 -63.90
CA SER A 889 -6.08 10.02 -63.52
C SER A 889 -5.99 9.03 -64.69
N LEU A 890 -7.08 8.84 -65.43
CA LEU A 890 -7.11 8.06 -66.67
C LEU A 890 -6.22 8.63 -67.78
N SER A 891 -6.27 9.95 -67.98
CA SER A 891 -5.50 10.65 -69.02
C SER A 891 -4.00 10.63 -68.75
N ALA A 892 -3.58 10.65 -67.48
CA ALA A 892 -2.18 10.56 -67.08
C ALA A 892 -1.52 9.25 -67.53
N VAL A 893 -2.28 8.14 -67.57
CA VAL A 893 -1.77 6.82 -67.95
C VAL A 893 -2.09 6.47 -69.42
N SER A 894 -3.26 6.88 -69.92
CA SER A 894 -3.72 6.63 -71.29
C SER A 894 -4.36 7.89 -71.91
N PRO A 895 -3.53 8.84 -72.38
CA PRO A 895 -4.03 10.14 -72.85
C PRO A 895 -4.81 9.99 -74.17
N GLN A 896 -6.06 10.46 -74.18
CA GLN A 896 -6.84 10.68 -75.41
C GLN A 896 -7.25 12.14 -75.51
N GLU A 897 -7.14 12.72 -76.69
CA GLU A 897 -7.49 14.14 -76.96
C GLU A 897 -8.95 14.44 -76.61
N LYS A 898 -9.83 13.45 -76.79
CA LYS A 898 -11.25 13.51 -76.41
C LYS A 898 -11.49 13.65 -74.90
N ASP A 899 -10.58 13.16 -74.06
CA ASP A 899 -10.72 13.23 -72.60
C ASP A 899 -10.54 14.69 -72.12
N VAL A 900 -9.64 15.45 -72.76
CA VAL A 900 -9.43 16.88 -72.49
C VAL A 900 -10.64 17.71 -72.93
N GLU A 901 -11.14 17.51 -74.15
CA GLU A 901 -12.34 18.20 -74.64
C GLU A 901 -13.56 17.92 -73.77
N TRP A 902 -13.72 16.66 -73.34
CA TRP A 902 -14.79 16.26 -72.44
C TRP A 902 -14.66 16.95 -71.07
N ALA A 903 -13.46 16.97 -70.49
CA ALA A 903 -13.23 17.59 -69.19
C ALA A 903 -13.48 19.11 -69.22
N ILE A 904 -13.02 19.82 -70.26
CA ILE A 904 -13.34 21.24 -70.49
C ILE A 904 -14.86 21.44 -70.60
N GLY A 905 -15.55 20.54 -71.30
CA GLY A 905 -17.01 20.53 -71.40
C GLY A 905 -17.72 20.37 -70.05
N GLN A 906 -17.18 19.54 -69.13
CA GLN A 906 -17.71 19.41 -67.78
C GLN A 906 -17.45 20.67 -66.93
N VAL A 907 -16.23 21.22 -66.98
CA VAL A 907 -15.85 22.45 -66.25
C VAL A 907 -16.77 23.62 -66.59
N SER A 908 -17.12 23.79 -67.88
CA SER A 908 -18.00 24.89 -68.34
C SER A 908 -19.40 24.90 -67.72
N ARG A 909 -19.80 23.82 -67.04
CA ARG A 909 -21.10 23.66 -66.37
C ARG A 909 -21.02 23.80 -64.84
N ILE A 910 -19.84 24.10 -64.29
CA ILE A 910 -19.64 24.34 -62.87
C ILE A 910 -19.86 25.83 -62.59
N GLU A 911 -20.90 26.14 -61.81
CA GLU A 911 -21.24 27.52 -61.44
C GLU A 911 -20.52 28.00 -60.16
N ASP A 912 -20.19 27.09 -59.25
CA ASP A 912 -19.48 27.43 -58.01
C ASP A 912 -18.02 27.81 -58.34
N PRO A 913 -17.55 29.01 -57.94
CA PRO A 913 -16.24 29.51 -58.34
C PRO A 913 -15.07 28.74 -57.71
N VAL A 914 -15.26 28.09 -56.56
CA VAL A 914 -14.22 27.29 -55.90
C VAL A 914 -14.06 25.97 -56.65
N GLU A 915 -15.18 25.24 -56.82
CA GLU A 915 -15.22 23.98 -57.56
C GLU A 915 -14.76 24.17 -59.02
N TYR A 916 -15.06 25.32 -59.62
CA TYR A 916 -14.64 25.67 -60.97
C TYR A 916 -13.11 25.81 -61.09
N VAL A 917 -12.47 26.51 -60.14
CA VAL A 917 -11.01 26.68 -60.13
C VAL A 917 -10.31 25.34 -59.84
N ASP A 918 -10.80 24.55 -58.90
CA ASP A 918 -10.30 23.19 -58.62
C ASP A 918 -10.36 22.29 -59.86
N ALA A 919 -11.50 22.32 -60.56
CA ALA A 919 -11.70 21.51 -61.75
C ALA A 919 -10.81 21.99 -62.90
N LEU A 920 -10.59 23.30 -63.06
CA LEU A 920 -9.62 23.85 -64.01
C LEU A 920 -8.19 23.44 -63.68
N ALA A 921 -7.81 23.38 -62.41
CA ALA A 921 -6.49 22.89 -62.00
C ALA A 921 -6.28 21.42 -62.43
N ALA A 922 -7.30 20.57 -62.26
CA ALA A 922 -7.25 19.19 -62.73
C ALA A 922 -7.14 19.09 -64.27
N VAL A 923 -7.84 19.95 -65.01
CA VAL A 923 -7.73 20.02 -66.48
C VAL A 923 -6.38 20.58 -66.93
N PHE A 924 -5.81 21.54 -66.20
CA PHE A 924 -4.49 22.12 -66.48
C PHE A 924 -3.42 21.02 -66.57
N ASP A 925 -3.49 20.03 -65.68
CA ASP A 925 -2.59 18.88 -65.64
C ASP A 925 -2.79 17.91 -66.82
N MET A 926 -4.00 17.84 -67.40
CA MET A 926 -4.32 17.00 -68.56
C MET A 926 -3.84 17.61 -69.89
N VAL A 927 -3.76 18.94 -69.98
CA VAL A 927 -3.38 19.66 -71.20
C VAL A 927 -1.86 19.70 -71.31
N THR A 928 -1.30 19.50 -72.50
CA THR A 928 0.14 19.68 -72.76
C THR A 928 0.45 20.90 -73.64
N GLU A 929 -0.55 21.45 -74.33
CA GLU A 929 -0.40 22.60 -75.21
C GLU A 929 -0.21 23.91 -74.42
N PRO A 930 0.89 24.67 -74.64
CA PRO A 930 1.18 25.88 -73.87
C PRO A 930 0.13 26.98 -74.00
N ALA A 931 -0.51 27.13 -75.17
CA ALA A 931 -1.53 28.15 -75.39
C ALA A 931 -2.80 27.88 -74.57
N GLN A 932 -3.29 26.63 -74.58
CA GLN A 932 -4.45 26.21 -73.80
C GLN A 932 -4.17 26.26 -72.28
N ARG A 933 -2.97 25.85 -71.85
CA ARG A 933 -2.56 26.02 -70.44
C ARG A 933 -2.60 27.47 -70.00
N LYS A 934 -2.16 28.39 -70.87
CA LYS A 934 -2.23 29.82 -70.59
C LYS A 934 -3.66 30.31 -70.46
N ASP A 935 -4.56 29.88 -71.33
CA ASP A 935 -5.98 30.25 -71.27
C ASP A 935 -6.66 29.73 -69.99
N ILE A 936 -6.35 28.48 -69.59
CA ILE A 936 -6.82 27.89 -68.33
C ILE A 936 -6.29 28.66 -67.13
N LEU A 937 -4.98 28.93 -67.09
CA LEU A 937 -4.37 29.70 -66.00
C LEU A 937 -4.95 31.12 -65.91
N SER A 938 -5.20 31.78 -67.05
CA SER A 938 -5.86 33.08 -67.09
C SER A 938 -7.27 33.02 -66.50
N ALA A 939 -8.04 31.97 -66.82
CA ALA A 939 -9.38 31.76 -66.26
C ALA A 939 -9.33 31.49 -64.74
N MET A 940 -8.36 30.69 -64.27
CA MET A 940 -8.14 30.46 -62.84
C MET A 940 -7.82 31.75 -62.11
N CYS A 941 -6.88 32.55 -62.62
CA CYS A 941 -6.47 33.83 -62.03
C CYS A 941 -7.64 34.84 -61.99
N HIS A 942 -8.44 34.90 -63.05
CA HIS A 942 -9.58 35.81 -63.10
C HIS A 942 -10.68 35.42 -62.11
N THR A 943 -11.05 34.13 -62.08
CA THR A 943 -12.13 33.63 -61.22
C THR A 943 -11.73 33.66 -59.75
N VAL A 944 -10.49 33.28 -59.41
CA VAL A 944 -10.07 33.20 -58.00
C VAL A 944 -10.16 34.56 -57.30
N VAL A 945 -9.83 35.66 -57.98
CA VAL A 945 -9.88 37.02 -57.40
C VAL A 945 -11.32 37.46 -57.09
N SER A 946 -12.33 36.82 -57.71
CA SER A 946 -13.75 37.12 -57.53
C SER A 946 -14.45 36.33 -56.41
N ILE A 947 -13.78 35.33 -55.80
CA ILE A 947 -14.38 34.48 -54.75
C ILE A 947 -14.85 35.33 -53.56
N PRO A 948 -16.11 35.29 -53.10
CA PRO A 948 -16.62 36.24 -52.11
C PRO A 948 -15.92 36.21 -50.74
N SER A 949 -15.66 35.01 -50.20
CA SER A 949 -15.07 34.84 -48.86
C SER A 949 -13.58 35.17 -48.88
N PRO A 950 -13.07 36.13 -48.07
CA PRO A 950 -11.66 36.52 -48.07
C PRO A 950 -10.70 35.37 -47.77
N TYR A 951 -11.05 34.49 -46.83
CA TYR A 951 -10.21 33.36 -46.43
C TYR A 951 -10.18 32.25 -47.47
N VAL A 952 -11.35 31.87 -48.00
CA VAL A 952 -11.43 30.89 -49.10
C VAL A 952 -10.72 31.43 -50.33
N ARG A 953 -10.90 32.72 -50.63
CA ARG A 953 -10.17 33.41 -51.70
C ARG A 953 -8.67 33.34 -51.47
N LEU A 954 -8.19 33.60 -50.25
CA LEU A 954 -6.77 33.57 -49.93
C LEU A 954 -6.17 32.16 -50.08
N SER A 955 -6.86 31.13 -49.59
CA SER A 955 -6.46 29.72 -49.77
C SER A 955 -6.34 29.38 -51.26
N MET A 956 -7.39 29.67 -52.05
CA MET A 956 -7.38 29.41 -53.49
C MET A 956 -6.35 30.28 -54.25
N LEU A 957 -6.10 31.52 -53.81
CA LEU A 957 -5.04 32.37 -54.38
C LEU A 957 -3.67 31.74 -54.16
N PHE A 958 -3.43 31.08 -53.02
CA PHE A 958 -2.19 30.34 -52.77
C PHE A 958 -2.06 29.11 -53.67
N ASP A 959 -3.15 28.36 -53.89
CA ASP A 959 -3.16 27.22 -54.83
C ASP A 959 -2.86 27.67 -56.27
N VAL A 960 -3.58 28.67 -56.77
CA VAL A 960 -3.41 29.19 -58.14
C VAL A 960 -2.02 29.83 -58.33
N ALA A 961 -1.46 30.46 -57.29
CA ALA A 961 -0.12 31.04 -57.35
C ALA A 961 0.97 30.01 -57.69
N GLN A 962 0.83 28.74 -57.28
CA GLN A 962 1.80 27.70 -57.62
C GLN A 962 1.88 27.46 -59.14
N PHE A 963 0.74 27.52 -59.83
CA PHE A 963 0.68 27.43 -61.29
C PHE A 963 1.26 28.68 -61.95
N ALA A 964 0.93 29.87 -61.44
CA ALA A 964 1.41 31.13 -61.99
C ALA A 964 2.92 31.35 -61.78
N GLU A 965 3.50 30.88 -60.67
CA GLU A 965 4.94 30.92 -60.42
C GLU A 965 5.74 30.12 -61.47
N SER A 966 5.14 29.06 -62.02
CA SER A 966 5.78 28.17 -62.98
C SER A 966 5.46 28.49 -64.44
N TYR A 967 4.23 28.95 -64.73
CA TYR A 967 3.70 29.09 -66.09
C TYR A 967 3.10 30.48 -66.39
N GLY A 968 2.96 31.34 -65.39
CA GLY A 968 2.33 32.66 -65.54
C GLY A 968 3.25 33.69 -66.20
N ASP A 969 2.65 34.65 -66.89
CA ASP A 969 3.33 35.85 -67.35
C ASP A 969 3.07 37.05 -66.41
N GLU A 970 3.59 38.22 -66.77
CA GLU A 970 3.49 39.43 -65.96
C GLU A 970 2.03 39.78 -65.63
N LYS A 971 1.09 39.52 -66.52
CA LYS A 971 -0.32 39.85 -66.34
C LYS A 971 -0.98 38.94 -65.31
N GLU A 972 -0.81 37.62 -65.40
CA GLU A 972 -1.41 36.68 -64.44
C GLU A 972 -0.80 36.86 -63.04
N ILE A 973 0.52 37.10 -62.97
CA ILE A 973 1.21 37.40 -61.71
C ILE A 973 0.69 38.71 -61.11
N ASP A 974 0.50 39.75 -61.91
CA ASP A 974 -0.05 41.02 -61.44
C ASP A 974 -1.49 40.89 -60.92
N GLU A 975 -2.34 40.12 -61.61
CA GLU A 975 -3.73 39.88 -61.19
C GLU A 975 -3.80 39.14 -59.85
N LEU A 976 -2.94 38.13 -59.64
CA LEU A 976 -2.85 37.41 -58.37
C LEU A 976 -2.26 38.27 -57.26
N LEU A 977 -1.23 39.09 -57.53
CA LEU A 977 -0.66 40.01 -56.55
C LEU A 977 -1.68 41.06 -56.11
N GLU A 978 -2.42 41.66 -57.04
CA GLU A 978 -3.52 42.58 -56.72
C GLU A 978 -4.62 41.87 -55.92
N GLY A 979 -4.94 40.63 -56.27
CA GLY A 979 -5.89 39.78 -55.54
C GLY A 979 -5.46 39.56 -54.10
N MET A 980 -4.21 39.15 -53.88
CA MET A 980 -3.63 38.94 -52.55
C MET A 980 -3.60 40.24 -51.74
N GLU A 981 -3.12 41.34 -52.32
CA GLU A 981 -3.07 42.65 -51.66
C GLU A 981 -4.46 43.13 -51.22
N ARG A 982 -5.45 43.06 -52.12
CA ARG A 982 -6.84 43.41 -51.78
C ARG A 982 -7.39 42.53 -50.66
N THR A 983 -7.06 41.24 -50.67
CA THR A 983 -7.58 40.27 -49.70
C THR A 983 -6.94 40.44 -48.33
N THR A 984 -5.64 40.77 -48.26
CA THR A 984 -4.96 41.03 -46.98
C THR A 984 -5.58 42.16 -46.16
N GLY A 985 -6.22 43.13 -46.81
CA GLY A 985 -6.92 44.22 -46.12
C GLY A 985 -8.16 43.79 -45.32
N TYR A 986 -8.67 42.57 -45.55
CA TYR A 986 -9.83 42.02 -44.85
C TYR A 986 -9.46 41.02 -43.75
N VAL A 987 -8.18 40.65 -43.62
CA VAL A 987 -7.67 39.68 -42.64
C VAL A 987 -7.20 40.38 -41.37
N GLN A 988 -7.69 39.94 -40.22
CA GLN A 988 -7.42 40.53 -38.91
C GLN A 988 -6.29 39.84 -38.14
N ILE A 989 -5.91 38.61 -38.51
CA ILE A 989 -4.79 37.88 -37.89
C ILE A 989 -3.46 38.33 -38.52
N PRO A 990 -2.60 39.08 -37.79
CA PRO A 990 -1.40 39.68 -38.36
C PRO A 990 -0.41 38.68 -38.97
N PHE A 991 -0.30 37.49 -38.39
CA PHE A 991 0.54 36.43 -38.92
C PHE A 991 0.07 36.00 -40.32
N ILE A 992 -1.24 35.77 -40.53
CA ILE A 992 -1.78 35.41 -41.85
C ILE A 992 -1.46 36.50 -42.88
N THR A 993 -1.67 37.78 -42.54
CA THR A 993 -1.30 38.91 -43.40
C THR A 993 0.18 38.89 -43.76
N ALA A 994 1.06 38.66 -42.78
CA ALA A 994 2.49 38.58 -43.02
C ALA A 994 2.89 37.36 -43.88
N MET A 995 2.20 36.22 -43.72
CA MET A 995 2.37 35.04 -44.56
C MET A 995 1.95 35.30 -46.01
N THR A 996 0.84 36.00 -46.23
CA THR A 996 0.42 36.41 -47.57
C THR A 996 1.46 37.32 -48.22
N GLN A 997 1.94 38.33 -47.50
CA GLN A 997 2.98 39.23 -47.99
C GLN A 997 4.29 38.49 -48.28
N GLN A 998 4.63 37.49 -47.46
CA GLN A 998 5.75 36.59 -47.73
C GLN A 998 5.55 35.84 -49.05
N ARG A 999 4.35 35.27 -49.30
CA ARG A 999 4.06 34.56 -50.55
C ARG A 999 4.13 35.50 -51.76
N MET A 1000 3.59 36.71 -51.65
CA MET A 1000 3.70 37.74 -52.69
C MET A 1000 5.16 38.06 -53.02
N ALA A 1001 6.01 38.24 -51.99
CA ALA A 1001 7.43 38.47 -52.17
C ALA A 1001 8.13 37.27 -52.84
N GLN A 1002 7.80 36.04 -52.43
CA GLN A 1002 8.33 34.81 -53.04
C GLN A 1002 7.93 34.66 -54.51
N MET A 1003 6.69 34.96 -54.87
CA MET A 1003 6.22 34.94 -56.25
C MET A 1003 6.90 36.00 -57.12
N LEU A 1004 7.15 37.20 -56.57
CA LEU A 1004 7.98 38.19 -57.26
C LEU A 1004 9.45 37.76 -57.38
N PHE A 1005 9.99 36.99 -56.42
CA PHE A 1005 11.34 36.45 -56.53
C PHE A 1005 11.46 35.37 -57.60
N SER A 1006 10.52 34.44 -57.67
CA SER A 1006 10.49 33.43 -58.74
C SER A 1006 10.37 34.12 -60.11
N PHE A 1007 9.50 35.12 -60.22
CA PHE A 1007 9.36 35.90 -61.44
C PHE A 1007 10.60 36.73 -61.80
N TYR A 1008 11.28 37.33 -60.81
CA TYR A 1008 12.55 38.02 -61.03
C TYR A 1008 13.64 37.04 -61.50
N ARG A 1009 13.74 35.85 -60.90
CA ARG A 1009 14.69 34.82 -61.34
C ARG A 1009 14.44 34.37 -62.77
N ALA A 1010 13.18 34.28 -63.20
CA ALA A 1010 12.81 33.91 -64.56
C ALA A 1010 12.99 35.04 -65.59
N SER A 1011 12.62 36.27 -65.23
CA SER A 1011 12.57 37.42 -66.15
C SER A 1011 13.82 38.31 -66.16
N GLY A 1012 14.61 38.31 -65.07
CA GLY A 1012 15.77 39.18 -64.87
C GLY A 1012 15.45 40.67 -64.72
N LYS A 1013 14.18 41.07 -64.63
CA LYS A 1013 13.74 42.48 -64.61
C LYS A 1013 14.02 43.16 -63.26
N PRO A 1014 14.87 44.19 -63.18
CA PRO A 1014 15.19 44.86 -61.91
C PRO A 1014 13.98 45.52 -61.23
N ALA A 1015 12.98 45.96 -62.01
CA ALA A 1015 11.74 46.54 -61.47
C ALA A 1015 10.94 45.55 -60.59
N VAL A 1016 10.98 44.25 -60.93
CA VAL A 1016 10.32 43.18 -60.17
C VAL A 1016 11.05 42.95 -58.84
N GLN A 1017 12.39 42.98 -58.85
CA GLN A 1017 13.20 42.89 -57.63
C GLN A 1017 12.94 44.07 -56.70
N GLN A 1018 12.82 45.29 -57.25
CA GLN A 1018 12.48 46.47 -56.45
C GLN A 1018 11.09 46.35 -55.84
N ARG A 1019 10.09 45.90 -56.61
CA ARG A 1019 8.73 45.67 -56.11
C ARG A 1019 8.69 44.62 -55.00
N ALA A 1020 9.49 43.55 -55.13
CA ALA A 1020 9.62 42.54 -54.07
C ALA A 1020 10.27 43.12 -52.81
N ALA A 1021 11.29 43.95 -52.96
CA ALA A 1021 11.92 44.67 -51.84
C ALA A 1021 10.95 45.63 -51.15
N ASP A 1022 10.12 46.33 -51.94
CA ASP A 1022 9.10 47.24 -51.44
C ASP A 1022 8.06 46.47 -50.60
N ILE A 1023 7.57 45.31 -51.08
CA ILE A 1023 6.67 44.44 -50.30
C ILE A 1023 7.34 43.99 -48.99
N VAL A 1024 8.57 43.46 -49.06
CA VAL A 1024 9.30 43.01 -47.85
C VAL A 1024 9.45 44.14 -46.83
N SER A 1025 9.64 45.38 -47.28
CA SER A 1025 9.77 46.54 -46.38
C SER A 1025 8.48 46.86 -45.61
N THR A 1026 7.32 46.52 -46.18
CA THR A 1026 6.00 46.75 -45.58
C THR A 1026 5.54 45.65 -44.63
N ILE A 1027 6.26 44.53 -44.54
CA ILE A 1027 5.92 43.42 -43.63
C ILE A 1027 6.10 43.87 -42.17
N ASP A 1028 5.03 43.77 -41.39
CA ASP A 1028 5.01 44.16 -39.97
C ASP A 1028 5.66 43.12 -39.04
N ASP A 1029 5.68 41.85 -39.47
CA ASP A 1029 6.33 40.76 -38.77
C ASP A 1029 7.86 40.84 -38.93
N ASP A 1030 8.55 41.15 -37.82
CA ASP A 1030 10.01 41.34 -37.85
C ASP A 1030 10.78 40.06 -38.19
N ARG A 1031 10.24 38.88 -37.89
CA ARG A 1031 10.89 37.59 -38.18
C ARG A 1031 10.83 37.27 -39.66
N ILE A 1032 9.64 37.35 -40.25
CA ILE A 1032 9.42 37.09 -41.68
C ILE A 1032 10.17 38.14 -42.50
N ARG A 1033 10.09 39.41 -42.11
CA ARG A 1033 10.85 40.48 -42.76
C ARG A 1033 12.36 40.22 -42.70
N TYR A 1034 12.89 39.84 -41.54
CA TYR A 1034 14.31 39.51 -41.39
C TYR A 1034 14.74 38.36 -42.30
N SER A 1035 13.96 37.26 -42.34
CA SER A 1035 14.31 36.09 -43.15
C SER A 1035 14.32 36.40 -44.66
N LEU A 1036 13.33 37.16 -45.15
CA LEU A 1036 13.23 37.53 -46.55
C LEU A 1036 14.31 38.54 -46.98
N MET A 1037 14.68 39.50 -46.11
CA MET A 1037 15.79 40.43 -46.41
C MET A 1037 17.14 39.70 -46.53
N VAL A 1038 17.37 38.68 -45.69
CA VAL A 1038 18.56 37.82 -45.78
C VAL A 1038 18.56 37.03 -47.09
N GLN A 1039 17.42 36.49 -47.51
CA GLN A 1039 17.29 35.78 -48.80
C GLN A 1039 17.51 36.70 -50.01
N LEU A 1040 17.19 37.99 -49.87
CA LEU A 1040 17.39 39.01 -50.89
C LEU A 1040 18.83 39.52 -51.01
N GLU A 1041 19.76 39.02 -50.20
CA GLU A 1041 21.14 39.53 -50.07
C GLU A 1041 21.22 41.04 -49.82
N GLN A 1042 20.14 41.65 -49.31
CA GLN A 1042 20.14 43.07 -48.99
C GLN A 1042 20.92 43.30 -47.71
N ALA A 1043 21.81 44.30 -47.74
CA ALA A 1043 22.54 44.70 -46.54
C ALA A 1043 21.56 45.16 -45.47
N MET A 1044 21.57 44.49 -44.32
CA MET A 1044 20.75 44.86 -43.17
C MET A 1044 20.96 46.35 -42.84
N PRO A 1045 19.88 47.14 -42.70
CA PRO A 1045 20.02 48.53 -42.29
C PRO A 1045 20.79 48.63 -40.97
N GLN A 1046 21.73 49.58 -40.85
CA GLN A 1046 22.50 49.77 -39.61
C GLN A 1046 21.61 50.02 -38.38
N SER A 1047 20.37 50.48 -38.59
CA SER A 1047 19.35 50.69 -37.55
C SER A 1047 18.83 49.39 -36.90
N TRP A 1048 19.01 48.21 -37.52
CA TRP A 1048 18.40 46.96 -37.03
C TRP A 1048 18.99 46.46 -35.70
N LYS A 1049 20.31 46.63 -35.49
CA LYS A 1049 21.00 46.17 -34.26
C LYS A 1049 20.45 46.78 -32.97
N ASN A 1050 19.84 47.96 -33.06
CA ASN A 1050 19.28 48.67 -31.91
C ASN A 1050 17.79 48.41 -31.69
N THR A 1051 17.16 47.57 -32.52
CA THR A 1051 15.74 47.20 -32.39
C THR A 1051 15.53 46.12 -31.33
N VAL A 1052 14.29 45.95 -30.86
CA VAL A 1052 13.92 44.85 -29.95
C VAL A 1052 14.19 43.50 -30.61
N TYR A 1053 13.81 43.34 -31.88
CA TYR A 1053 14.03 42.10 -32.61
C TYR A 1053 15.53 41.80 -32.86
N GLY A 1054 16.36 42.83 -33.08
CA GLY A 1054 17.82 42.68 -33.12
C GLY A 1054 18.39 42.05 -31.84
N ARG A 1055 17.87 42.46 -30.67
CA ARG A 1055 18.25 41.87 -29.37
C ARG A 1055 17.72 40.45 -29.16
N ILE A 1056 16.56 40.11 -29.75
CA ILE A 1056 16.02 38.74 -29.76
C ILE A 1056 16.97 37.83 -30.55
N LEU A 1057 17.47 38.28 -31.70
CA LEU A 1057 18.46 37.55 -32.49
C LEU A 1057 19.78 37.34 -31.73
N ASP A 1058 20.29 38.35 -31.03
CA ASP A 1058 21.49 38.21 -30.18
C ASP A 1058 21.28 37.18 -29.06
N CYS A 1059 20.06 37.08 -28.52
CA CYS A 1059 19.71 36.10 -27.48
C CYS A 1059 19.49 34.69 -28.06
N ARG A 1060 19.05 34.56 -29.31
CA ARG A 1060 18.84 33.27 -29.99
C ARG A 1060 20.09 32.39 -29.94
N ASP A 1061 21.26 32.97 -30.20
CA ASP A 1061 22.52 32.22 -30.23
C ASP A 1061 22.95 31.79 -28.81
N LYS A 1062 22.64 32.60 -27.79
CA LYS A 1062 22.85 32.24 -26.38
C LYS A 1062 21.90 31.14 -25.90
N ILE A 1063 20.63 31.18 -26.32
CA ILE A 1063 19.62 30.15 -26.01
C ILE A 1063 20.02 28.81 -26.65
N ARG A 1064 20.41 28.82 -27.93
CA ARG A 1064 20.88 27.62 -28.64
C ARG A 1064 22.15 27.01 -28.03
N SER A 1065 23.04 27.82 -27.47
CA SER A 1065 24.29 27.36 -26.86
C SER A 1065 24.18 27.02 -25.36
N GLY A 1066 23.00 27.13 -24.75
CA GLY A 1066 22.84 26.87 -23.30
C GLY A 1066 23.31 28.00 -22.38
N ASN A 1067 23.86 29.09 -22.92
CA ASN A 1067 24.48 30.19 -22.16
C ASN A 1067 23.51 31.33 -21.82
N TYR A 1068 22.20 31.08 -21.88
CA TYR A 1068 21.19 32.09 -21.64
C TYR A 1068 20.94 32.25 -20.14
N THR A 1069 21.41 33.36 -19.56
CA THR A 1069 21.32 33.59 -18.11
C THR A 1069 20.06 34.36 -17.71
N THR A 1070 19.71 34.30 -16.42
CA THR A 1070 18.61 35.11 -15.85
C THR A 1070 18.83 36.62 -16.07
N LYS A 1071 20.09 37.07 -16.12
CA LYS A 1071 20.44 38.47 -16.40
C LYS A 1071 20.17 38.85 -17.85
N ASP A 1072 20.45 37.96 -18.80
CA ASP A 1072 20.10 38.15 -20.21
C ASP A 1072 18.58 38.25 -20.36
N MET A 1073 17.83 37.37 -19.70
CA MET A 1073 16.36 37.38 -19.68
C MET A 1073 15.77 38.70 -19.17
N VAL A 1074 16.25 39.22 -18.03
CA VAL A 1074 15.78 40.50 -17.48
C VAL A 1074 16.09 41.68 -18.42
N THR A 1075 17.25 41.64 -19.09
CA THR A 1075 17.66 42.68 -20.02
C THR A 1075 16.78 42.70 -21.27
N LEU A 1076 16.45 41.51 -21.78
CA LEU A 1076 15.58 41.34 -22.94
C LEU A 1076 14.11 41.66 -22.60
N ASP A 1077 13.61 41.22 -21.44
CA ASP A 1077 12.27 41.57 -20.95
C ASP A 1077 12.07 43.09 -20.88
N ARG A 1078 13.04 43.83 -20.34
CA ARG A 1078 13.02 45.29 -20.31
C ARG A 1078 13.00 45.89 -21.72
N ALA A 1079 13.69 45.27 -22.69
CA ALA A 1079 13.69 45.72 -24.07
C ALA A 1079 12.34 45.49 -24.76
N ILE A 1080 11.72 44.32 -24.55
CA ILE A 1080 10.39 43.99 -25.10
C ILE A 1080 9.33 44.92 -24.50
N ARG A 1081 9.33 45.11 -23.18
CA ARG A 1081 8.39 46.02 -22.51
C ARG A 1081 8.52 47.50 -22.92
N ALA A 1082 9.63 47.88 -23.56
CA ALA A 1082 9.80 49.22 -24.13
C ALA A 1082 9.02 49.42 -25.44
N ALA A 1083 8.60 48.36 -26.14
CA ALA A 1083 7.74 48.46 -27.31
C ALA A 1083 6.37 49.03 -26.91
N PRO A 1084 5.79 50.02 -27.62
CA PRO A 1084 4.56 50.68 -27.19
C PRO A 1084 3.31 49.79 -27.32
N ASP A 1085 3.25 48.92 -28.34
CA ASP A 1085 2.09 48.06 -28.60
C ASP A 1085 2.21 46.71 -27.89
N ARG A 1086 1.18 46.35 -27.10
CA ARG A 1086 1.13 45.10 -26.35
C ARG A 1086 0.96 43.88 -27.25
N ALA A 1087 0.29 44.02 -28.40
CA ALA A 1087 0.19 42.92 -29.36
C ALA A 1087 1.59 42.54 -29.87
N LYS A 1088 2.38 43.54 -30.27
CA LYS A 1088 3.77 43.36 -30.69
C LYS A 1088 4.67 42.77 -29.58
N ARG A 1089 4.45 43.13 -28.31
CA ARG A 1089 5.13 42.48 -27.17
C ARG A 1089 4.80 41.00 -27.07
N ALA A 1090 3.50 40.65 -27.17
CA ALA A 1090 3.06 39.27 -27.12
C ALA A 1090 3.72 38.45 -28.24
N THR A 1091 3.75 38.98 -29.47
CA THR A 1091 4.49 38.40 -30.59
C THR A 1091 5.97 38.16 -30.27
N TYR A 1092 6.68 39.15 -29.72
CA TYR A 1092 8.10 38.98 -29.37
C TYR A 1092 8.34 37.91 -28.30
N TYR A 1093 7.46 37.79 -27.31
CA TYR A 1093 7.54 36.70 -26.33
C TYR A 1093 7.22 35.34 -26.94
N THR A 1094 6.26 35.26 -27.88
CA THR A 1094 5.96 34.04 -28.63
C THR A 1094 7.16 33.58 -29.47
N GLU A 1095 7.88 34.50 -30.13
CA GLU A 1095 9.10 34.15 -30.86
C GLU A 1095 10.19 33.60 -29.94
N LEU A 1096 10.34 34.16 -28.73
CA LEU A 1096 11.28 33.63 -27.74
C LEU A 1096 10.86 32.26 -27.20
N TYR A 1097 9.56 32.03 -27.02
CA TYR A 1097 9.02 30.72 -26.70
C TYR A 1097 9.44 29.70 -27.76
N LEU A 1098 9.22 30.00 -29.05
CA LEU A 1098 9.56 29.10 -30.16
C LEU A 1098 11.07 28.84 -30.23
N ILE A 1099 11.90 29.88 -30.10
CA ILE A 1099 13.37 29.75 -30.08
C ILE A 1099 13.84 28.85 -28.93
N ALA A 1100 13.31 29.04 -27.72
CA ALA A 1100 13.69 28.26 -26.55
C ALA A 1100 13.18 26.82 -26.63
N ARG A 1101 11.97 26.62 -27.14
CA ARG A 1101 11.37 25.30 -27.35
C ARG A 1101 12.16 24.48 -28.37
N ASN A 1102 12.49 25.07 -29.53
CA ASN A 1102 13.31 24.45 -30.57
C ASN A 1102 14.75 24.16 -30.10
N ALA A 1103 15.23 24.85 -29.05
CA ALA A 1103 16.54 24.61 -28.44
C ALA A 1103 16.50 23.62 -27.24
N GLY A 1104 15.35 23.01 -26.94
CA GLY A 1104 15.19 22.08 -25.81
C GLY A 1104 15.16 22.73 -24.42
N GLN A 1105 15.07 24.07 -24.34
CA GLN A 1105 15.01 24.80 -23.06
C GLN A 1105 13.57 25.00 -22.59
N HIS A 1106 12.92 23.93 -22.16
CA HIS A 1106 11.49 23.92 -21.82
C HIS A 1106 11.12 24.94 -20.72
N GLU A 1107 11.91 25.08 -19.66
CA GLU A 1107 11.61 26.06 -18.58
C GLU A 1107 11.62 27.52 -19.05
N VAL A 1108 12.56 27.85 -19.95
CA VAL A 1108 12.65 29.20 -20.53
C VAL A 1108 11.48 29.40 -21.48
N ALA A 1109 11.18 28.40 -22.32
CA ALA A 1109 10.05 28.44 -23.24
C ALA A 1109 8.73 28.71 -22.50
N ASP A 1110 8.41 27.92 -21.49
CA ASP A 1110 7.16 28.04 -20.73
C ASP A 1110 7.02 29.43 -20.08
N ARG A 1111 8.13 29.97 -19.55
CA ARG A 1111 8.14 31.33 -19.00
C ARG A 1111 7.88 32.40 -20.06
N MET A 1112 8.48 32.27 -21.25
CA MET A 1112 8.26 33.24 -22.33
C MET A 1112 6.81 33.18 -22.84
N LEU A 1113 6.24 31.99 -22.95
CA LEU A 1113 4.84 31.84 -23.34
C LEU A 1113 3.89 32.47 -22.31
N LEU A 1114 4.15 32.28 -21.01
CA LEU A 1114 3.39 32.96 -19.96
C LEU A 1114 3.44 34.48 -20.11
N CYS A 1115 4.63 35.06 -20.39
CA CYS A 1115 4.75 36.49 -20.64
C CYS A 1115 3.96 36.95 -21.88
N ALA A 1116 3.92 36.15 -22.95
CA ALA A 1116 3.10 36.45 -24.13
C ALA A 1116 1.61 36.51 -23.79
N LEU A 1117 1.11 35.50 -23.06
CA LEU A 1117 -0.28 35.42 -22.63
C LEU A 1117 -0.66 36.54 -21.64
N GLU A 1118 0.26 36.93 -20.75
CA GLU A 1118 0.05 38.06 -19.83
C GLU A 1118 -0.11 39.40 -20.57
N GLU A 1119 0.71 39.66 -21.61
CA GLU A 1119 0.57 40.87 -22.42
C GLU A 1119 -0.74 40.85 -23.23
N ALA A 1120 -1.12 39.70 -23.80
CA ALA A 1120 -2.38 39.52 -24.51
C ALA A 1120 -3.61 39.75 -23.60
N ARG A 1121 -3.60 39.20 -22.38
CA ARG A 1121 -4.73 39.28 -21.42
C ARG A 1121 -5.14 40.70 -21.04
N ILE A 1122 -4.26 41.69 -21.20
CA ILE A 1122 -4.57 43.09 -20.83
C ILE A 1122 -5.15 43.88 -22.02
N ILE A 1123 -5.07 43.35 -23.24
CA ILE A 1123 -5.55 44.01 -24.46
C ILE A 1123 -7.07 44.17 -24.42
N ARG A 1124 -7.54 45.36 -24.82
CA ARG A 1124 -8.95 45.71 -25.05
C ARG A 1124 -9.05 46.44 -26.41
N PRO A 1125 -10.16 46.32 -27.15
CA PRO A 1125 -11.36 45.51 -26.88
C PRO A 1125 -11.12 43.99 -26.95
N LEU A 1126 -12.12 43.19 -26.56
CA LEU A 1126 -12.03 41.72 -26.53
C LEU A 1126 -11.79 41.09 -27.91
N SER A 1127 -12.37 41.64 -28.97
CA SER A 1127 -12.12 41.19 -30.34
C SER A 1127 -10.63 41.26 -30.70
N ARG A 1128 -9.98 42.41 -30.44
CA ARG A 1128 -8.53 42.57 -30.65
C ARG A 1128 -7.71 41.58 -29.81
N ARG A 1129 -8.14 41.25 -28.59
CA ARG A 1129 -7.47 40.25 -27.77
C ARG A 1129 -7.60 38.85 -28.37
N ALA A 1130 -8.79 38.47 -28.80
CA ALA A 1130 -9.05 37.19 -29.45
C ALA A 1130 -8.16 37.05 -30.70
N PHE A 1131 -8.04 38.09 -31.53
CA PHE A 1131 -7.12 38.09 -32.68
C PHE A 1131 -5.65 37.96 -32.29
N VAL A 1132 -5.19 38.61 -31.21
CA VAL A 1132 -3.79 38.42 -30.74
C VAL A 1132 -3.56 37.00 -30.21
N LEU A 1133 -4.53 36.40 -29.51
CA LEU A 1133 -4.41 35.01 -29.08
C LEU A 1133 -4.43 34.05 -30.29
N GLY A 1134 -5.29 34.32 -31.28
CA GLY A 1134 -5.31 33.61 -32.56
C GLY A 1134 -3.97 33.71 -33.30
N ASP A 1135 -3.36 34.90 -33.35
CA ASP A 1135 -2.02 35.13 -33.92
C ASP A 1135 -0.94 34.29 -33.22
N ILE A 1136 -0.99 34.20 -31.89
CA ILE A 1136 -0.07 33.35 -31.11
C ILE A 1136 -0.29 31.87 -31.45
N ALA A 1137 -1.55 31.41 -31.49
CA ALA A 1137 -1.88 30.03 -31.84
C ALA A 1137 -1.37 29.68 -33.24
N CYS A 1138 -1.67 30.52 -34.23
CA CYS A 1138 -1.22 30.41 -35.61
C CYS A 1138 0.31 30.24 -35.72
N ARG A 1139 1.08 31.08 -35.03
CA ARG A 1139 2.56 31.00 -35.01
C ARG A 1139 3.09 29.71 -34.40
N ILE A 1140 2.44 29.25 -33.33
CA ILE A 1140 2.84 28.03 -32.62
C ILE A 1140 2.51 26.79 -33.44
N TYR A 1141 1.36 26.79 -34.11
CA TYR A 1141 0.97 25.73 -35.03
C TYR A 1141 1.92 25.61 -36.22
N ALA A 1142 2.33 26.73 -36.81
CA ALA A 1142 3.29 26.75 -37.92
C ALA A 1142 4.66 26.13 -37.57
N GLU A 1143 4.99 25.97 -36.28
CA GLU A 1143 6.19 25.29 -35.79
C GLU A 1143 5.92 23.85 -35.32
N ARG A 1144 4.76 23.28 -35.66
CA ARG A 1144 4.32 21.91 -35.34
C ARG A 1144 4.13 21.64 -33.84
N TYR A 1145 3.76 22.66 -33.07
CA TYR A 1145 3.37 22.52 -31.66
C TYR A 1145 1.86 22.54 -31.49
N GLU A 1146 1.19 21.50 -31.99
CA GLU A 1146 -0.27 21.46 -32.16
C GLU A 1146 -1.04 21.55 -30.85
N ASP A 1147 -0.66 20.76 -29.84
CA ASP A 1147 -1.31 20.76 -28.52
C ASP A 1147 -1.34 22.16 -27.90
N ARG A 1148 -0.21 22.86 -27.96
CA ARG A 1148 -0.08 24.18 -27.34
C ARG A 1148 -0.79 25.25 -28.14
N SER A 1149 -0.82 25.12 -29.45
CA SER A 1149 -1.64 25.98 -30.32
C SER A 1149 -3.12 25.84 -29.96
N ARG A 1150 -3.61 24.60 -29.83
CA ARG A 1150 -5.02 24.30 -29.50
C ARG A 1150 -5.44 24.93 -28.19
N GLU A 1151 -4.63 24.79 -27.13
CA GLU A 1151 -4.90 25.44 -25.84
C GLU A 1151 -5.07 26.97 -25.96
N ILE A 1152 -4.24 27.61 -26.77
CA ILE A 1152 -4.27 29.07 -26.93
C ILE A 1152 -5.44 29.49 -27.84
N LEU A 1153 -5.79 28.67 -28.83
CA LEU A 1153 -6.98 28.88 -29.65
C LEU A 1153 -8.25 28.78 -28.80
N ASP A 1154 -8.32 27.81 -27.88
CA ASP A 1154 -9.42 27.71 -26.91
C ASP A 1154 -9.52 28.96 -26.03
N MET A 1155 -8.39 29.54 -25.63
CA MET A 1155 -8.37 30.83 -24.94
C MET A 1155 -8.90 31.97 -25.83
N ALA A 1156 -8.53 32.00 -27.12
CA ALA A 1156 -9.03 33.00 -28.08
C ALA A 1156 -10.55 32.89 -28.25
N VAL A 1157 -11.06 31.67 -28.42
CA VAL A 1157 -12.48 31.32 -28.49
C VAL A 1157 -13.21 31.74 -27.20
N SER A 1158 -12.63 31.48 -26.04
CA SER A 1158 -13.20 31.89 -24.76
C SER A 1158 -13.34 33.42 -24.65
N GLU A 1159 -12.34 34.16 -25.14
CA GLU A 1159 -12.42 35.63 -25.18
C GLU A 1159 -13.47 36.13 -26.19
N ALA A 1160 -13.65 35.42 -27.32
CA ALA A 1160 -14.70 35.69 -28.29
C ALA A 1160 -16.10 35.49 -27.67
N LEU A 1161 -16.35 34.40 -26.93
CA LEU A 1161 -17.62 34.15 -26.23
C LEU A 1161 -18.03 35.29 -25.28
N ASN A 1162 -17.06 36.01 -24.73
CA ASN A 1162 -17.29 37.11 -23.81
C ASN A 1162 -17.66 38.44 -24.51
N ILE A 1163 -17.67 38.48 -25.85
CA ILE A 1163 -18.16 39.61 -26.65
C ILE A 1163 -19.69 39.61 -26.64
N ARG A 1164 -20.28 40.73 -26.21
CA ARG A 1164 -21.75 40.86 -26.07
C ARG A 1164 -22.48 41.03 -27.40
N ASP A 1165 -21.80 41.58 -28.40
CA ASP A 1165 -22.35 41.78 -29.73
C ASP A 1165 -22.23 40.47 -30.52
N SER A 1166 -23.36 39.87 -30.86
CA SER A 1166 -23.38 38.56 -31.52
C SER A 1166 -22.78 38.59 -32.91
N THR A 1167 -22.99 39.66 -33.69
CA THR A 1167 -22.42 39.73 -35.04
C THR A 1167 -20.90 39.83 -34.98
N LEU A 1168 -20.37 40.68 -34.10
CA LEU A 1168 -18.92 40.81 -33.89
C LEU A 1168 -18.31 39.52 -33.31
N ARG A 1169 -19.05 38.79 -32.47
CA ARG A 1169 -18.57 37.51 -31.92
C ARG A 1169 -18.46 36.46 -33.01
N ASP A 1170 -19.51 36.33 -33.84
CA ASP A 1170 -19.55 35.33 -34.91
C ASP A 1170 -18.48 35.66 -35.97
N GLU A 1171 -18.27 36.94 -36.30
CA GLU A 1171 -17.13 37.40 -37.12
C GLU A 1171 -15.77 36.99 -36.52
N VAL A 1172 -15.56 37.17 -35.21
CA VAL A 1172 -14.30 36.77 -34.56
C VAL A 1172 -14.10 35.25 -34.58
N TYR A 1173 -15.19 34.47 -34.49
CA TYR A 1173 -15.14 33.03 -34.59
C TYR A 1173 -14.74 32.55 -35.98
N ASP A 1174 -15.43 33.06 -36.99
CA ASP A 1174 -15.16 32.73 -38.39
C ASP A 1174 -13.71 33.11 -38.74
N GLU A 1175 -13.23 34.26 -38.25
CA GLU A 1175 -11.85 34.70 -38.44
C GLU A 1175 -10.83 33.71 -37.83
N LEU A 1176 -11.06 33.23 -36.60
CA LEU A 1176 -10.16 32.31 -35.90
C LEU A 1176 -10.13 30.93 -36.56
N ASP A 1177 -11.31 30.40 -36.91
CA ASP A 1177 -11.47 29.10 -37.56
C ASP A 1177 -10.80 29.10 -38.95
N MET A 1178 -11.14 30.09 -39.77
CA MET A 1178 -10.60 30.19 -41.14
C MET A 1178 -9.10 30.47 -41.15
N SER A 1179 -8.57 31.22 -40.18
CA SER A 1179 -7.12 31.46 -40.07
C SER A 1179 -6.35 30.18 -39.76
N MET A 1180 -6.86 29.36 -38.84
CA MET A 1180 -6.23 28.08 -38.51
C MET A 1180 -6.28 27.11 -39.69
N ARG A 1181 -7.41 27.06 -40.40
CA ARG A 1181 -7.56 26.24 -41.60
C ARG A 1181 -6.54 26.57 -42.69
N ILE A 1182 -6.31 27.86 -42.96
CA ILE A 1182 -5.30 28.28 -43.95
C ILE A 1182 -3.90 27.77 -43.57
N ILE A 1183 -3.53 27.80 -42.29
CA ILE A 1183 -2.21 27.33 -41.85
C ILE A 1183 -2.10 25.81 -41.99
N GLN A 1184 -3.16 25.08 -41.67
CA GLN A 1184 -3.23 23.63 -41.82
C GLN A 1184 -3.09 23.20 -43.29
N GLU A 1185 -3.73 23.92 -44.22
CA GLU A 1185 -3.74 23.58 -45.64
C GLU A 1185 -2.40 23.88 -46.34
N HIS A 1186 -1.75 25.01 -46.02
CA HIS A 1186 -0.68 25.56 -46.88
C HIS A 1186 0.72 25.61 -46.27
N TRP A 1187 0.86 25.31 -44.97
CA TRP A 1187 2.11 25.57 -44.24
C TRP A 1187 2.70 24.38 -43.46
N LEU A 1188 2.05 23.22 -43.52
CA LEU A 1188 2.59 21.94 -43.05
C LEU A 1188 3.43 21.25 -44.12
#